data_AF-A0A150SDE3-F1
#
_entry.id   AF-A0A150SDE3-F1
#
_cell.length_a   1.000
_cell.length_b   1.000
_cell.length_c   1.000
_cell.angle_alpha   90.00
_cell.angle_beta   90.00
_cell.angle_gamma   90.00
#
_symmetry.space_group_name_H-M   'P 1'
#
loop_
_entity.id
_entity.type
_entity.pdbx_description
1 polymer ?
#
loop_
_entity_poly.entity_id
_entity_poly.type
_entity_poly.pdbx_seq_one_letter_code
_entity_poly.pdbx_strand_id
1 'polypeptide(L)'
;MAGCGGEDTPSSIAAPASNPPQAAKTYGREVKGGRVHQGRDIALPATRSLNAADVLPLVKDELKIALGPLTASDFETASQHVERTPARATLSHVSYRQVRDGVPIFGTYLNLTLRADRNGGSKLAASSHHLYQDAAVDTEDKVGEERANALARTVLRAQPDARVAKAERVIRPIAGALQMVWDISLAGRHERVLVIANGPSAGRVLTIDDRVFEVVSGSVSGFTVSGGAPGASGGTVAQTSLPHARVTGPGTLVHADAAGAFSLDVPLGSPLQATLNGRAATVQNVSGPNLVATAAAASGVGLVFSSAGAGEQEIAQTTAYRYVDAARSFLEANGLAPDALGEPLPTNVNLNDFCNAYYDPGAISINFFLSGGGCNNSAIDSVIAHEYGHFVDDRFGGIYDGGLSEGWGDTLACLLLKDPLVGGGITDDGGLIRTCDNDYVYPPGGWDEAHNLGQSWAGFVWHARANLIGELGEAAGDALARALVLPSFPSNAPDIPTAVREVFLRDDDDGNLENGTLHWGALWASAQLHGLTFALTTDVTPPGQVTDLTAIDAGATSAVVQFTSPGDDGLEGTPTAYEIRWSLYPLDDSNFASAMLTSAPPAQPAGWLVQAQIDGLPPSAAVYVAMRAVDEAGNVGPVSNNVQVTTEGGLVVYSEGFEGDSGGWSSDGLWHITTRRASEGERSFWYGLEDTGTYDTGTTNAGTLTLPVIDLTGVSSPFLVVDQFIQVEGGLYYDAATIVVTDIDDPGNVAVFPRTTSWTNGTFEPRFESLAGFADRRITIAFSFDTIDGAINDLEGWYIDNVRIIGEETTSCAHRKCEEGGALDPACDPCVASICQLDPYCCDGAWDSACVNEVASICGETCEVDTCGDGVCGEGEDCGSCSLDCGSCPTCEHEVCDPGAPLDPACDSCASAVCAADPYCCSNEWDRVCVEQAANTCGVVCQDACAHDLCSPGGALDAQCDPCAQAVCAADPYCCNNSWDRACVEQAANTCGLTCTQACSHDLCSAGEGLDPSCDPCASAVCAADPYCCNNAWDARCVDQAASACGLSCGCSHDVCDTGVALDAGCDWCVSEVCAQDPYCCNNAWD
;
A
#
# COMPACT_ATOMS: atom_id res chain seq x y z
N MET A 1 -40.24 36.93 44.07
CA MET A 1 -41.31 37.81 43.55
C MET A 1 -40.77 39.23 43.45
N ALA A 2 -41.04 39.85 42.30
CA ALA A 2 -40.99 41.28 41.95
C ALA A 2 -39.61 41.96 41.78
N GLY A 3 -39.40 42.54 40.59
CA GLY A 3 -38.26 43.43 40.34
C GLY A 3 -38.02 43.97 38.92
N CYS A 4 -39.06 44.18 38.11
CA CYS A 4 -39.11 45.01 36.88
C CYS A 4 -38.29 44.59 35.63
N GLY A 5 -39.02 44.15 34.59
CA GLY A 5 -38.54 44.00 33.21
C GLY A 5 -39.16 45.05 32.26
N GLY A 6 -38.59 45.14 31.07
CA GLY A 6 -39.07 45.94 29.94
C GLY A 6 -37.94 46.61 29.15
N GLU A 7 -37.05 45.82 28.55
CA GLU A 7 -36.13 46.25 27.50
C GLU A 7 -36.84 46.17 26.14
N ASP A 8 -36.78 47.25 25.36
CA ASP A 8 -36.96 47.21 23.91
C ASP A 8 -35.78 47.94 23.26
N THR A 9 -35.23 47.24 22.27
CA THR A 9 -33.92 47.43 21.62
C THR A 9 -33.80 48.68 20.73
N PRO A 10 -32.61 48.93 20.17
CA PRO A 10 -32.46 48.51 18.77
C PRO A 10 -31.26 47.59 18.53
N SER A 11 -31.60 46.51 17.84
CA SER A 11 -30.74 45.57 17.13
C SER A 11 -29.79 46.26 16.13
N SER A 12 -28.70 45.55 15.83
CA SER A 12 -27.65 45.77 14.82
C SER A 12 -26.37 46.47 15.28
N ILE A 13 -25.55 45.76 16.07
CA ILE A 13 -24.10 45.85 15.90
C ILE A 13 -23.75 44.78 14.88
N ALA A 14 -23.24 45.24 13.73
CA ALA A 14 -22.76 44.42 12.65
C ALA A 14 -21.73 43.38 13.14
N ALA A 15 -21.67 42.26 12.41
CA ALA A 15 -20.58 41.29 12.46
C ALA A 15 -19.21 42.00 12.50
N PRO A 16 -18.17 41.42 13.13
CA PRO A 16 -16.84 42.00 13.13
C PRO A 16 -16.44 42.24 11.69
N ALA A 17 -16.28 43.51 11.35
CA ALA A 17 -15.80 43.92 10.05
C ALA A 17 -14.52 43.12 9.74
N SER A 18 -14.52 42.49 8.58
CA SER A 18 -13.35 42.11 7.81
C SER A 18 -12.13 42.94 8.18
N ASN A 19 -10.99 42.28 8.40
CA ASN A 19 -9.66 42.83 8.65
C ASN A 19 -9.55 44.34 8.39
N PRO A 20 -9.17 45.17 9.39
CA PRO A 20 -8.90 46.58 9.14
C PRO A 20 -7.88 46.68 8.01
N PRO A 21 -8.00 47.65 7.09
CA PRO A 21 -7.06 47.78 5.98
C PRO A 21 -5.65 47.78 6.57
N GLN A 22 -4.82 46.85 6.11
CA GLN A 22 -3.40 46.77 6.48
C GLN A 22 -2.85 48.19 6.33
N ALA A 23 -2.41 48.80 7.44
CA ALA A 23 -1.74 50.08 7.37
C ALA A 23 -0.60 49.92 6.37
N ALA A 24 -0.53 50.80 5.35
CA ALA A 24 0.52 50.75 4.35
C ALA A 24 1.87 50.67 5.09
N LYS A 25 2.70 49.69 4.76
CA LYS A 25 4.02 49.54 5.36
C LYS A 25 4.78 50.87 5.21
N THR A 26 5.15 51.49 6.33
CA THR A 26 5.92 52.74 6.34
C THR A 26 7.43 52.50 6.22
N TYR A 27 7.82 51.35 5.68
CA TYR A 27 9.19 50.96 5.38
C TYR A 27 9.21 50.01 4.19
N GLY A 28 10.28 50.05 3.40
CA GLY A 28 10.44 49.19 2.21
C GLY A 28 10.79 47.75 2.58
N ARG A 29 11.74 47.57 3.52
CA ARG A 29 12.22 46.25 3.92
C ARG A 29 12.69 46.22 5.38
N GLU A 30 12.26 45.22 6.14
CA GLU A 30 12.85 44.88 7.44
C GLU A 30 13.98 43.87 7.20
N VAL A 31 15.15 44.10 7.78
CA VAL A 31 16.33 43.24 7.61
C VAL A 31 16.86 42.83 8.98
N LYS A 32 16.95 41.52 9.21
CA LYS A 32 17.46 40.90 10.44
C LYS A 32 18.53 39.89 10.07
N GLY A 33 19.58 39.79 10.88
CA GLY A 33 20.59 38.73 10.74
C GLY A 33 21.93 39.09 11.35
N GLY A 34 22.92 38.24 11.08
CA GLY A 34 24.29 38.45 11.51
C GLY A 34 25.23 37.45 10.86
N ARG A 35 26.52 37.75 10.88
CA ARG A 35 27.55 36.84 10.37
C ARG A 35 28.90 37.11 11.00
N VAL A 36 29.71 36.06 11.07
CA VAL A 36 31.15 36.14 11.32
C VAL A 36 31.84 36.39 9.99
N HIS A 37 32.74 37.37 9.93
CA HIS A 37 33.44 37.74 8.71
C HIS A 37 34.82 37.08 8.73
N GLN A 38 35.00 36.02 7.93
CA GLN A 38 36.30 35.38 7.75
C GLN A 38 36.92 35.84 6.41
N GLY A 39 38.16 36.36 6.44
CA GLY A 39 39.01 36.43 5.24
C GLY A 39 38.97 37.69 4.36
N ARG A 40 38.33 38.81 4.74
CA ARG A 40 38.50 40.10 4.01
C ARG A 40 38.92 41.25 4.92
N ASP A 41 40.07 41.84 4.60
CA ASP A 41 40.75 42.89 5.37
C ASP A 41 40.08 44.26 5.19
N ILE A 42 39.06 44.57 5.98
CA ILE A 42 38.66 45.98 6.19
C ILE A 42 39.54 46.56 7.29
N ALA A 43 40.61 47.25 6.92
CA ALA A 43 41.47 47.95 7.85
C ALA A 43 40.85 49.30 8.26
N LEU A 44 40.39 49.40 9.50
CA LEU A 44 40.05 50.69 10.12
C LEU A 44 41.34 51.34 10.65
N PRO A 45 41.72 52.56 10.22
CA PRO A 45 42.92 53.23 10.70
C PRO A 45 42.89 53.49 12.22
N ALA A 46 44.06 53.47 12.86
CA ALA A 46 44.28 53.46 14.31
C ALA A 46 43.66 54.63 15.13
N THR A 47 43.12 55.68 14.49
CA THR A 47 42.80 56.95 15.15
C THR A 47 41.41 57.52 14.83
N ARG A 48 40.46 56.74 14.30
CA ARG A 48 39.09 57.24 14.06
C ARG A 48 38.13 56.90 15.20
N SER A 49 37.19 57.81 15.45
CA SER A 49 36.06 57.56 16.36
C SER A 49 35.26 56.36 15.87
N LEU A 50 34.68 55.56 16.77
CA LEU A 50 33.75 54.49 16.38
C LEU A 50 32.33 55.02 16.15
N ASN A 51 32.18 56.28 15.77
CA ASN A 51 30.88 56.84 15.42
C ASN A 51 30.43 56.35 14.04
N ALA A 52 29.12 56.36 13.81
CA ALA A 52 28.50 55.89 12.58
C ALA A 52 29.12 56.51 11.31
N ALA A 53 29.41 57.82 11.33
CA ALA A 53 29.98 58.57 10.21
C ALA A 53 31.37 58.09 9.77
N ASP A 54 32.17 57.55 10.70
CA ASP A 54 33.53 57.11 10.42
C ASP A 54 33.60 55.62 10.05
N VAL A 55 32.67 54.81 10.59
CA VAL A 55 32.70 53.34 10.49
C VAL A 55 31.84 52.82 9.35
N LEU A 56 30.59 53.30 9.22
CA LEU A 56 29.66 52.74 8.22
C LEU A 56 30.15 52.86 6.77
N PRO A 57 30.78 53.96 6.32
CA PRO A 57 31.32 54.03 4.96
C PRO A 57 32.38 52.96 4.65
N LEU A 58 33.10 52.48 5.67
CA LEU A 58 34.19 51.50 5.52
C LEU A 58 33.69 50.06 5.51
N VAL A 59 32.52 49.79 6.09
CA VAL A 59 31.90 48.44 6.13
C VAL A 59 30.71 48.29 5.18
N LYS A 60 30.39 49.34 4.41
CA LYS A 60 29.18 49.40 3.58
C LYS A 60 29.09 48.29 2.54
N ASP A 61 30.20 47.93 1.90
CA ASP A 61 30.20 46.90 0.86
C ASP A 61 29.95 45.50 1.45
N GLU A 62 30.56 45.20 2.59
CA GLU A 62 30.36 43.91 3.27
C GLU A 62 28.96 43.80 3.90
N LEU A 63 28.39 44.94 4.33
CA LEU A 63 27.04 45.01 4.89
C LEU A 63 26.00 45.53 3.88
N LYS A 64 26.27 45.42 2.57
CA LYS A 64 25.43 46.03 1.53
C LYS A 64 23.97 45.57 1.59
N ILE A 65 23.74 44.29 1.87
CA ILE A 65 22.39 43.72 2.00
C ILE A 65 21.68 44.27 3.26
N ALA A 66 22.42 44.39 4.37
CA ALA A 66 21.91 44.86 5.65
C ALA A 66 21.59 46.37 5.64
N LEU A 67 22.51 47.18 5.13
CA LEU A 67 22.39 48.64 5.12
C LEU A 67 21.51 49.14 3.96
N GLY A 68 21.57 48.51 2.78
CA GLY A 68 20.81 48.96 1.62
C GLY A 68 20.99 50.47 1.35
N PRO A 69 19.91 51.27 1.35
CA PRO A 69 19.97 52.72 1.13
C PRO A 69 20.42 53.52 2.36
N LEU A 70 20.52 52.91 3.54
CA LEU A 70 20.84 53.60 4.79
C LEU A 70 22.25 54.20 4.78
N THR A 71 22.37 55.33 5.45
CA THR A 71 23.59 56.15 5.55
C THR A 71 23.94 56.38 7.01
N ALA A 72 25.12 56.93 7.28
CA ALA A 72 25.56 57.18 8.65
C ALA A 72 24.64 58.13 9.45
N SER A 73 23.87 59.01 8.79
CA SER A 73 22.90 59.88 9.47
C SER A 73 21.66 59.15 9.97
N ASP A 74 21.41 57.93 9.47
CA ASP A 74 20.33 57.07 9.94
C ASP A 74 20.71 56.28 11.19
N PHE A 75 21.87 56.59 11.81
CA PHE A 75 22.38 55.88 12.97
C PHE A 75 22.91 56.84 14.04
N GLU A 76 22.65 56.50 15.30
CA GLU A 76 23.30 57.06 16.47
C GLU A 76 24.11 55.98 17.20
N THR A 77 25.20 56.36 17.85
CA THR A 77 26.00 55.42 18.66
C THR A 77 25.24 55.09 19.94
N ALA A 78 24.81 53.84 20.10
CA ALA A 78 24.07 53.38 21.27
C ALA A 78 25.00 52.94 22.40
N SER A 79 26.06 52.19 22.08
CA SER A 79 27.08 51.80 23.06
C SER A 79 28.40 51.47 22.37
N GLN A 80 29.49 51.62 23.12
CA GLN A 80 30.83 51.21 22.70
C GLN A 80 31.56 50.58 23.89
N HIS A 81 32.11 49.40 23.68
CA HIS A 81 32.86 48.64 24.68
C HIS A 81 34.14 48.08 24.08
N VAL A 82 35.23 48.06 24.85
CA VAL A 82 36.50 47.46 24.43
C VAL A 82 36.90 46.42 25.47
N GLU A 83 37.10 45.18 25.01
CA GLU A 83 37.45 44.04 25.84
C GLU A 83 38.80 43.45 25.41
N ARG A 84 39.56 42.91 26.36
CA ARG A 84 40.74 42.09 26.09
C ARG A 84 40.42 40.62 26.33
N THR A 85 40.51 39.84 25.26
CA THR A 85 40.31 38.39 25.34
C THR A 85 41.43 37.70 26.14
N PRO A 86 41.19 36.49 26.69
CA PRO A 86 42.22 35.68 27.35
C PRO A 86 43.47 35.43 26.48
N ALA A 87 43.30 35.40 25.16
CA ALA A 87 44.38 35.28 24.17
C ALA A 87 45.15 36.61 23.90
N ARG A 88 44.94 37.65 24.73
CA ARG A 88 45.52 39.00 24.61
C ARG A 88 45.14 39.78 23.34
N ALA A 89 44.12 39.36 22.59
CA ALA A 89 43.58 40.16 21.50
C ALA A 89 42.57 41.19 22.04
N THR A 90 42.66 42.44 21.55
CA THR A 90 41.70 43.50 21.87
C THR A 90 40.52 43.43 20.88
N LEU A 91 39.30 43.37 21.42
CA LEU A 91 38.05 43.46 20.67
C LEU A 91 37.34 44.77 21.03
N SER A 92 36.88 45.50 20.02
CA SER A 92 36.03 46.68 20.16
C SER A 92 34.64 46.35 19.65
N HIS A 93 33.66 46.37 20.54
CA HIS A 93 32.26 46.18 20.25
C HIS A 93 31.58 47.55 20.16
N VAL A 94 30.95 47.85 19.03
CA VAL A 94 30.15 49.06 18.87
C VAL A 94 28.75 48.70 18.44
N SER A 95 27.76 49.31 19.08
CA SER A 95 26.35 49.17 18.76
C SER A 95 25.82 50.52 18.30
N TYR A 96 25.23 50.54 17.11
CA TYR A 96 24.46 51.68 16.61
C TYR A 96 22.98 51.39 16.70
N ARG A 97 22.17 52.41 17.00
CA ARG A 97 20.72 52.36 16.90
C ARG A 97 20.27 53.13 15.68
N GLN A 98 19.29 52.61 14.96
CA GLN A 98 18.74 53.32 13.81
C GLN A 98 17.88 54.50 14.28
N VAL A 99 18.04 55.65 13.62
CA VAL A 99 17.25 56.87 13.85
C VAL A 99 16.63 57.35 12.56
N ARG A 100 15.52 58.08 12.66
CA ARG A 100 14.92 58.85 11.58
C ARG A 100 14.70 60.28 12.07
N ASP A 101 15.32 61.26 11.41
CA ASP A 101 15.29 62.68 11.82
C ASP A 101 15.65 62.90 13.31
N GLY A 102 16.58 62.09 13.83
CA GLY A 102 17.00 62.12 15.24
C GLY A 102 16.04 61.44 16.23
N VAL A 103 14.97 60.79 15.77
CA VAL A 103 14.08 59.97 16.60
C VAL A 103 14.51 58.51 16.50
N PRO A 104 14.80 57.83 17.63
CA PRO A 104 15.24 56.44 17.61
C PRO A 104 14.13 55.49 17.19
N ILE A 105 14.47 54.47 16.40
CA ILE A 105 13.60 53.35 16.06
C ILE A 105 13.83 52.23 17.08
N PHE A 106 12.80 51.91 17.85
CA PHE A 106 12.83 50.91 18.90
C PHE A 106 13.18 49.52 18.37
N GLY A 107 13.99 48.78 19.14
CA GLY A 107 14.39 47.41 18.80
C GLY A 107 15.47 47.32 17.71
N THR A 108 15.80 48.42 17.03
CA THR A 108 16.84 48.40 15.99
C THR A 108 18.24 48.42 16.58
N TYR A 109 19.14 47.69 15.92
CA TYR A 109 20.56 47.71 16.24
C TYR A 109 21.40 47.36 15.02
N LEU A 110 22.63 47.88 15.00
CA LEU A 110 23.73 47.43 14.17
C LEU A 110 24.94 47.26 15.09
N ASN A 111 25.24 46.03 15.45
CA ASN A 111 26.36 45.67 16.30
C ASN A 111 27.53 45.24 15.41
N LEU A 112 28.70 45.85 15.62
CA LEU A 112 29.94 45.48 14.96
C LEU A 112 30.96 45.10 16.02
N THR A 113 31.61 43.94 15.83
CA THR A 113 32.77 43.53 16.61
C THR A 113 34.01 43.67 15.76
N LEU A 114 34.96 44.47 16.23
CA LEU A 114 36.21 44.79 15.56
C LEU A 114 37.37 44.17 16.34
N ARG A 115 38.29 43.49 15.66
CA ARG A 115 39.50 42.91 16.25
C ARG A 115 40.72 43.77 15.90
N ALA A 116 41.49 44.17 16.89
CA ALA A 116 42.72 44.93 16.66
C ALA A 116 43.74 44.12 15.82
N ASP A 117 44.40 44.77 14.87
CA ASP A 117 45.52 44.19 14.11
C ASP A 117 46.88 44.54 14.73
N ARG A 118 47.94 43.87 14.26
CA ARG A 118 49.32 44.06 14.78
C ARG A 118 49.96 45.40 14.36
N ASN A 119 49.35 46.12 13.43
CA ASN A 119 49.84 47.39 12.87
C ASN A 119 49.10 48.61 13.46
N GLY A 120 48.24 48.41 14.46
CA GLY A 120 47.48 49.46 15.15
C GLY A 120 46.08 49.74 14.58
N GLY A 121 45.67 49.08 13.50
CA GLY A 121 44.32 49.15 12.94
C GLY A 121 43.33 48.18 13.59
N SER A 122 42.10 48.13 13.08
CA SER A 122 41.06 47.17 13.51
C SER A 122 40.35 46.53 12.32
N LYS A 123 39.98 45.25 12.44
CA LYS A 123 39.31 44.44 11.41
C LYS A 123 37.91 44.03 11.83
N LEU A 124 36.92 44.09 10.93
CA LEU A 124 35.56 43.60 11.23
C LEU A 124 35.58 42.07 11.40
N ALA A 125 35.22 41.60 12.60
CA ALA A 125 35.21 40.18 12.95
C ALA A 125 33.79 39.59 12.95
N ALA A 126 32.80 40.34 13.42
CA ALA A 126 31.41 39.92 13.44
C ALA A 126 30.46 41.11 13.31
N SER A 127 29.27 40.88 12.75
CA SER A 127 28.18 41.86 12.74
C SER A 127 26.84 41.20 13.03
N SER A 128 25.97 41.88 13.78
CA SER A 128 24.55 41.52 13.91
C SER A 128 23.69 42.76 13.73
N HIS A 129 22.50 42.63 13.15
CA HIS A 129 21.65 43.77 12.83
C HIS A 129 20.16 43.43 12.83
N HIS A 130 19.36 44.43 13.21
CA HIS A 130 17.92 44.51 12.99
C HIS A 130 17.62 45.95 12.56
N LEU A 131 17.25 46.15 11.30
CA LEU A 131 17.13 47.46 10.65
C LEU A 131 15.90 47.54 9.75
N TYR A 132 15.40 48.75 9.50
CA TYR A 132 14.33 49.04 8.55
C TYR A 132 14.84 49.93 7.42
N GLN A 133 14.91 49.40 6.20
CA GLN A 133 15.27 50.15 5.00
C GLN A 133 14.06 50.95 4.50
N ASP A 134 14.32 52.16 3.99
CA ASP A 134 13.31 53.11 3.49
C ASP A 134 12.22 53.46 4.51
N ALA A 135 12.60 53.70 5.78
CA ALA A 135 11.68 54.11 6.84
C ALA A 135 11.03 55.48 6.55
N ALA A 136 9.87 55.46 5.91
CA ALA A 136 9.06 56.60 5.51
C ALA A 136 8.03 56.96 6.60
N VAL A 137 8.53 57.32 7.78
CA VAL A 137 7.71 57.69 8.95
C VAL A 137 7.72 59.21 9.11
N ASP A 138 6.54 59.82 9.29
CA ASP A 138 6.42 61.22 9.74
C ASP A 138 7.03 61.33 11.14
N THR A 139 7.94 62.27 11.36
CA THR A 139 8.62 62.51 12.65
C THR A 139 8.18 63.83 13.31
N GLU A 140 7.20 64.52 12.74
CA GLU A 140 6.57 65.69 13.34
C GLU A 140 5.64 65.26 14.49
N ASP A 141 5.86 65.80 15.69
CA ASP A 141 4.99 65.56 16.85
C ASP A 141 3.75 66.46 16.80
N LYS A 142 2.57 65.86 16.59
CA LYS A 142 1.29 66.55 16.47
C LYS A 142 0.44 66.48 17.74
N VAL A 143 0.88 65.72 18.75
CA VAL A 143 0.18 65.58 20.04
C VAL A 143 0.79 66.48 21.09
N GLY A 144 2.12 66.54 21.15
CA GLY A 144 2.87 67.25 22.18
C GLY A 144 2.99 66.47 23.50
N GLU A 145 4.13 66.61 24.17
CA GLU A 145 4.49 65.89 25.39
C GLU A 145 3.46 66.06 26.53
N GLU A 146 3.01 67.28 26.79
CA GLU A 146 2.09 67.59 27.88
C GLU A 146 0.74 66.86 27.71
N ARG A 147 0.22 66.84 26.48
CA ARG A 147 -1.02 66.14 26.15
C ARG A 147 -0.83 64.62 26.21
N ALA A 148 0.31 64.11 25.74
CA ALA A 148 0.62 62.69 25.83
C ALA A 148 0.74 62.21 27.29
N ASN A 149 1.39 62.99 28.15
CA ASN A 149 1.50 62.72 29.58
C ASN A 149 0.12 62.71 30.27
N ALA A 150 -0.77 63.64 29.91
CA ALA A 150 -2.15 63.67 30.44
C ALA A 150 -2.96 62.43 30.01
N LEU A 151 -2.82 61.99 28.76
CA LEU A 151 -3.43 60.77 28.24
C LEU A 151 -2.90 59.53 28.98
N ALA A 152 -1.59 59.44 29.22
CA ALA A 152 -0.99 58.33 29.96
C ALA A 152 -1.51 58.22 31.40
N ARG A 153 -1.61 59.34 32.12
CA ARG A 153 -2.22 59.36 33.47
C ARG A 153 -3.68 58.91 33.45
N THR A 154 -4.44 59.35 32.45
CA THR A 154 -5.87 59.02 32.31
C THR A 154 -6.06 57.52 32.09
N VAL A 155 -5.32 56.92 31.15
CA VAL A 155 -5.46 55.50 30.82
C VAL A 155 -5.02 54.59 31.96
N LEU A 156 -3.95 54.95 32.67
CA LEU A 156 -3.50 54.19 33.85
C LEU A 156 -4.31 54.49 35.12
N ARG A 157 -5.36 55.33 35.03
CA ARG A 157 -6.16 55.81 36.18
C ARG A 157 -5.27 56.33 37.31
N ALA A 158 -4.17 56.99 36.95
CA ALA A 158 -3.25 57.59 37.90
C ALA A 158 -3.79 58.94 38.39
N GLN A 159 -3.33 59.37 39.57
CA GLN A 159 -3.65 60.71 40.06
C GLN A 159 -3.20 61.78 39.04
N PRO A 160 -3.92 62.91 38.90
CA PRO A 160 -3.58 63.95 37.92
C PRO A 160 -2.15 64.50 38.05
N ASP A 161 -1.57 64.45 39.25
CA ASP A 161 -0.21 64.88 39.59
C ASP A 161 0.83 63.75 39.59
N ALA A 162 0.46 62.54 39.16
CA ALA A 162 1.39 61.41 39.09
C ALA A 162 2.63 61.78 38.27
N ARG A 163 3.80 61.62 38.90
CA ARG A 163 5.09 61.98 38.31
C ARG A 163 5.40 61.08 37.12
N VAL A 164 5.70 61.69 35.97
CA VAL A 164 6.23 61.00 34.81
C VAL A 164 7.70 60.64 35.09
N ALA A 165 8.03 59.36 35.03
CA ALA A 165 9.40 58.87 35.23
C ALA A 165 10.22 59.02 33.95
N LYS A 166 9.61 58.74 32.80
CA LYS A 166 10.20 58.91 31.47
C LYS A 166 9.10 59.26 30.48
N ALA A 167 9.37 60.20 29.58
CA ALA A 167 8.59 60.43 28.37
C ALA A 167 9.60 60.60 27.23
N GLU A 168 9.63 59.65 26.30
CA GLU A 168 10.54 59.71 25.16
C GLU A 168 9.79 59.58 23.84
N ARG A 169 10.27 60.30 22.83
CA ARG A 169 9.81 60.12 21.46
C ARG A 169 10.57 58.97 20.84
N VAL A 170 9.84 57.98 20.36
CA VAL A 170 10.42 56.76 19.77
C VAL A 170 9.54 56.28 18.63
N ILE A 171 10.13 55.73 17.58
CA ILE A 171 9.41 55.07 16.49
C ILE A 171 9.32 53.58 16.82
N ARG A 172 8.11 53.02 16.81
CA ARG A 172 7.86 51.61 17.12
C ARG A 172 7.08 50.93 15.99
N PRO A 173 7.32 49.65 15.70
CA PRO A 173 6.45 48.86 14.84
C PRO A 173 5.13 48.59 15.58
N ILE A 174 4.03 49.11 15.05
CA ILE A 174 2.67 48.96 15.59
C ILE A 174 1.76 48.53 14.45
N ALA A 175 1.10 47.37 14.61
CA ALA A 175 0.20 46.80 13.61
C ALA A 175 0.82 46.72 12.18
N GLY A 176 2.10 46.33 12.10
CA GLY A 176 2.80 46.13 10.83
C GLY A 176 3.40 47.39 10.18
N ALA A 177 3.20 48.57 10.76
CA ALA A 177 3.79 49.83 10.30
C ALA A 177 4.66 50.48 11.39
N LEU A 178 5.73 51.18 10.99
CA LEU A 178 6.48 52.05 11.90
C LEU A 178 5.68 53.33 12.18
N GLN A 179 5.47 53.63 13.45
CA GLN A 179 4.75 54.81 13.93
C GLN A 179 5.55 55.53 15.02
N MET A 180 5.56 56.86 14.99
CA MET A 180 6.15 57.66 16.06
C MET A 180 5.18 57.73 17.24
N VAL A 181 5.69 57.45 18.44
CA VAL A 181 4.94 57.48 19.68
C VAL A 181 5.70 58.22 20.78
N TRP A 182 4.94 58.72 21.75
CA TRP A 182 5.44 59.03 23.08
C TRP A 182 5.40 57.77 23.93
N ASP A 183 6.56 57.26 24.33
CA ASP A 183 6.71 56.14 25.26
C ASP A 183 6.89 56.68 26.68
N ILE A 184 5.84 56.50 27.48
CA ILE A 184 5.67 57.17 28.77
C ILE A 184 5.62 56.13 29.88
N SER A 185 6.44 56.32 30.91
CA SER A 185 6.34 55.59 32.18
C SER A 185 6.02 56.56 33.32
N LEU A 186 5.20 56.11 34.26
CA LEU A 186 4.90 56.85 35.49
C LEU A 186 5.73 56.29 36.64
N ALA A 187 6.21 57.16 37.53
CA ALA A 187 7.01 56.75 38.68
C ALA A 187 6.19 55.81 39.60
N GLY A 188 6.77 54.66 39.93
CA GLY A 188 6.11 53.65 40.77
C GLY A 188 5.05 52.81 40.05
N ARG A 189 5.02 52.83 38.71
CA ARG A 189 4.19 51.94 37.89
C ARG A 189 5.08 51.03 37.04
N HIS A 190 4.59 49.82 36.77
CA HIS A 190 5.27 48.86 35.91
C HIS A 190 4.76 48.94 34.46
N GLU A 191 3.59 49.55 34.28
CA GLU A 191 2.96 49.78 32.99
C GLU A 191 3.57 51.01 32.29
N ARG A 192 3.94 50.84 31.02
CA ARG A 192 4.23 51.93 30.09
C ARG A 192 3.03 52.22 29.20
N VAL A 193 2.95 53.46 28.75
CA VAL A 193 1.91 53.93 27.85
C VAL A 193 2.55 54.47 26.58
N LEU A 194 2.15 53.93 25.43
CA LEU A 194 2.48 54.50 24.14
C LEU A 194 1.33 55.38 23.66
N VAL A 195 1.61 56.66 23.42
CA VAL A 195 0.65 57.58 22.79
C VAL A 195 1.12 57.86 21.37
N ILE A 196 0.31 57.53 20.36
CA ILE A 196 0.65 57.77 18.96
C ILE A 196 0.81 59.27 18.74
N ALA A 197 1.98 59.71 18.26
CA ALA A 197 2.36 61.12 18.20
C ALA A 197 1.90 61.82 16.91
N ASN A 198 1.57 61.08 15.85
CA ASN A 198 1.17 61.65 14.55
C ASN A 198 0.32 60.70 13.68
N GLY A 199 0.02 61.14 12.45
CA GLY A 199 -0.85 60.44 11.52
C GLY A 199 -2.34 60.46 11.92
N PRO A 200 -3.20 59.71 11.20
CA PRO A 200 -4.65 59.69 11.45
C PRO A 200 -5.06 59.17 12.83
N SER A 201 -4.16 58.48 13.53
CA SER A 201 -4.40 57.91 14.87
C SER A 201 -3.69 58.69 15.99
N ALA A 202 -3.23 59.91 15.72
CA ALA A 202 -2.59 60.76 16.72
C ALA A 202 -3.47 60.90 17.99
N GLY A 203 -2.87 60.66 19.16
CA GLY A 203 -3.54 60.67 20.46
C GLY A 203 -4.17 59.34 20.88
N ARG A 204 -4.15 58.30 20.02
CA ARG A 204 -4.52 56.94 20.42
C ARG A 204 -3.49 56.38 21.39
N VAL A 205 -3.98 55.66 22.41
CA VAL A 205 -3.16 55.15 23.51
C VAL A 205 -3.10 53.62 23.47
N LEU A 206 -1.91 53.06 23.71
CA LEU A 206 -1.66 51.64 23.92
C LEU A 206 -0.96 51.47 25.28
N THR A 207 -1.34 50.46 26.04
CA THR A 207 -0.70 50.17 27.33
C THR A 207 0.16 48.91 27.18
N ILE A 208 1.39 48.97 27.70
CA ILE A 208 2.39 47.89 27.70
C ILE A 208 2.75 47.60 29.16
N ASP A 209 2.76 46.34 29.56
CA ASP A 209 3.28 45.92 30.86
C ASP A 209 4.73 45.44 30.67
N ASP A 210 5.69 46.09 31.33
CA ASP A 210 7.14 45.86 31.15
C ASP A 210 7.69 44.74 32.04
N ARG A 211 6.84 43.97 32.72
CA ARG A 211 7.30 42.77 33.42
C ARG A 211 7.86 41.77 32.40
N VAL A 212 9.19 41.72 32.33
CA VAL A 212 9.92 40.54 31.82
C VAL A 212 9.66 39.46 32.87
N PHE A 213 8.81 38.49 32.53
CA PHE A 213 8.64 37.33 33.37
C PHE A 213 10.01 36.61 33.44
N GLU A 214 10.40 36.16 34.63
CA GLU A 214 11.56 35.29 34.74
C GLU A 214 11.13 33.93 34.23
N VAL A 215 11.88 33.37 33.28
CA VAL A 215 11.62 32.01 32.79
C VAL A 215 11.73 31.05 33.97
N VAL A 216 10.59 30.54 34.42
CA VAL A 216 10.52 29.53 35.48
C VAL A 216 10.76 28.19 34.83
N SER A 217 11.85 27.53 35.23
CA SER A 217 12.14 26.15 34.85
C SER A 217 11.79 25.21 36.00
N GLY A 218 11.33 24.00 35.65
CA GLY A 218 10.94 22.98 36.61
C GLY A 218 10.84 21.61 35.98
N SER A 219 10.36 20.63 36.76
CA SER A 219 10.16 19.26 36.31
C SER A 219 8.80 18.71 36.75
N VAL A 220 8.22 17.86 35.92
CA VAL A 220 7.02 17.08 36.22
C VAL A 220 7.43 15.63 36.49
N SER A 221 6.98 15.08 37.61
CA SER A 221 7.24 13.70 38.01
C SER A 221 6.05 13.11 38.75
N GLY A 222 5.99 11.80 38.89
CA GLY A 222 4.97 11.12 39.68
C GLY A 222 5.48 9.80 40.23
N PHE A 223 4.81 9.28 41.25
CA PHE A 223 5.08 7.92 41.74
C PHE A 223 4.38 6.91 40.83
N THR A 224 5.14 6.06 40.16
CA THR A 224 4.64 5.02 39.24
C THR A 224 5.07 3.64 39.74
N VAL A 225 4.33 2.61 39.37
CA VAL A 225 4.73 1.22 39.62
C VAL A 225 5.41 0.62 38.37
N SER A 226 6.35 -0.30 38.59
CA SER A 226 7.00 -1.11 37.55
C SER A 226 7.14 -2.56 38.03
N GLY A 227 7.00 -3.51 37.11
CA GLY A 227 7.12 -4.96 37.41
C GLY A 227 6.03 -5.46 38.37
N GLY A 228 4.82 -4.89 38.30
CA GLY A 228 3.69 -5.26 39.14
C GLY A 228 2.57 -4.22 39.10
N ALA A 229 1.49 -4.48 39.85
CA ALA A 229 0.27 -3.69 39.80
C ALA A 229 0.18 -2.56 40.84
N PRO A 230 -0.56 -1.47 40.55
CA PRO A 230 -0.85 -0.43 41.53
C PRO A 230 -1.50 -1.00 42.80
N GLY A 231 -0.90 -0.72 43.96
CA GLY A 231 -1.41 -1.18 45.26
C GLY A 231 -1.09 -2.63 45.64
N ALA A 232 -0.45 -3.40 44.77
CA ALA A 232 -0.10 -4.80 45.02
C ALA A 232 1.25 -4.98 45.73
N SER A 233 1.41 -6.09 46.46
CA SER A 233 2.71 -6.51 46.99
C SER A 233 3.52 -7.23 45.93
N GLY A 234 4.51 -6.55 45.33
CA GLY A 234 5.39 -7.14 44.31
C GLY A 234 5.97 -6.10 43.35
N GLY A 235 5.20 -5.08 43.01
CA GLY A 235 5.65 -3.97 42.15
C GLY A 235 6.56 -2.98 42.86
N THR A 236 7.50 -2.39 42.12
CA THR A 236 8.38 -1.34 42.64
C THR A 236 7.77 0.03 42.37
N VAL A 237 7.33 0.71 43.43
CA VAL A 237 6.85 2.10 43.36
C VAL A 237 8.02 3.06 43.50
N ALA A 238 8.26 3.88 42.47
CA ALA A 238 9.33 4.87 42.45
C ALA A 238 8.86 6.19 41.84
N GLN A 239 9.50 7.29 42.22
CA GLN A 239 9.27 8.58 41.58
C GLN A 239 9.97 8.60 40.21
N THR A 240 9.21 8.78 39.15
CA THR A 240 9.69 8.82 37.76
C THR A 240 9.30 10.15 37.09
N SER A 241 10.05 10.57 36.07
CA SER A 241 9.65 11.72 35.24
C SER A 241 8.37 11.40 34.47
N LEU A 242 7.52 12.40 34.25
CA LEU A 242 6.34 12.31 33.40
C LEU A 242 6.54 13.22 32.17
N PRO A 243 7.11 12.70 31.08
CA PRO A 243 7.39 13.48 29.88
C PRO A 243 6.10 14.00 29.24
N HIS A 244 6.19 15.12 28.53
CA HIS A 244 5.07 15.67 27.74
C HIS A 244 3.81 16.06 28.52
N ALA A 245 3.86 16.01 29.86
CA ALA A 245 2.77 16.41 30.74
C ALA A 245 2.46 17.89 30.59
N ARG A 246 1.17 18.21 30.50
CA ARG A 246 0.68 19.58 30.38
C ARG A 246 0.90 20.32 31.70
N VAL A 247 1.59 21.46 31.61
CA VAL A 247 1.82 22.42 32.69
C VAL A 247 1.14 23.74 32.34
N THR A 248 0.39 24.28 33.29
CA THR A 248 -0.34 25.54 33.15
C THR A 248 0.07 26.53 34.23
N GLY A 249 0.15 27.80 33.84
CA GLY A 249 0.33 28.94 34.71
C GLY A 249 -0.59 30.08 34.27
N PRO A 250 -0.58 31.25 34.95
CA PRO A 250 -1.48 32.34 34.62
C PRO A 250 -1.34 32.83 33.16
N GLY A 251 -2.29 32.47 32.30
CA GLY A 251 -2.29 32.84 30.88
C GLY A 251 -1.29 32.08 30.01
N THR A 252 -0.68 31.00 30.51
CA THR A 252 0.35 30.23 29.79
C THR A 252 0.10 28.73 29.94
N LEU A 253 0.34 27.98 28.86
CA LEU A 253 0.30 26.53 28.82
C LEU A 253 1.53 26.05 28.05
N VAL A 254 2.26 25.10 28.63
CA VAL A 254 3.38 24.40 27.99
C VAL A 254 3.25 22.90 28.24
N HIS A 255 3.95 22.10 27.44
CA HIS A 255 4.17 20.69 27.73
C HIS A 255 5.60 20.50 28.23
N ALA A 256 5.79 19.57 29.16
CA ALA A 256 7.12 19.12 29.53
C ALA A 256 7.82 18.45 28.32
N ASP A 257 9.15 18.43 28.32
CA ASP A 257 9.94 17.73 27.30
C ASP A 257 10.07 16.23 27.63
N ALA A 258 10.89 15.51 26.84
CA ALA A 258 11.16 14.09 26.99
C ALA A 258 11.79 13.71 28.36
N ALA A 259 12.40 14.67 29.07
CA ALA A 259 12.95 14.48 30.41
C ALA A 259 11.94 14.87 31.51
N GLY A 260 10.73 15.28 31.15
CA GLY A 260 9.75 15.85 32.08
C GLY A 260 10.11 17.27 32.51
N ALA A 261 11.06 17.95 31.87
CA ALA A 261 11.43 19.32 32.20
C ALA A 261 10.53 20.33 31.47
N PHE A 262 10.26 21.47 32.08
CA PHE A 262 9.48 22.53 31.45
C PHE A 262 10.09 23.91 31.72
N SER A 263 9.72 24.86 30.88
CA SER A 263 10.14 26.26 30.96
C SER A 263 8.95 27.14 30.59
N LEU A 264 8.52 28.03 31.47
CA LEU A 264 7.35 28.88 31.27
C LEU A 264 7.56 30.29 31.80
N ASP A 265 6.93 31.25 31.14
CA ASP A 265 7.12 32.68 31.37
C ASP A 265 6.02 33.23 32.28
N VAL A 266 6.19 33.13 33.61
CA VAL A 266 5.22 33.62 34.61
C VAL A 266 5.90 34.29 35.81
N PRO A 267 5.19 35.13 36.59
CA PRO A 267 5.74 35.69 37.82
C PRO A 267 6.12 34.60 38.84
N LEU A 268 7.29 34.72 39.47
CA LEU A 268 7.64 33.90 40.64
C LEU A 268 6.52 33.94 41.70
N GLY A 269 6.24 32.80 42.30
CA GLY A 269 5.16 32.62 43.27
C GLY A 269 3.77 32.40 42.66
N SER A 270 3.61 32.52 41.34
CA SER A 270 2.34 32.22 40.66
C SER A 270 1.94 30.75 40.82
N PRO A 271 0.64 30.42 40.89
CA PRO A 271 0.21 29.02 40.93
C PRO A 271 0.53 28.34 39.61
N LEU A 272 1.30 27.24 39.68
CA LEU A 272 1.50 26.29 38.59
C LEU A 272 0.65 25.06 38.85
N GLN A 273 0.14 24.48 37.77
CA GLN A 273 -0.67 23.28 37.80
C GLN A 273 -0.23 22.35 36.67
N ALA A 274 0.10 21.11 36.99
CA ALA A 274 0.24 20.04 36.01
C ALA A 274 -0.98 19.11 36.05
N THR A 275 -1.35 18.58 34.89
CA THR A 275 -2.38 17.54 34.73
C THR A 275 -1.82 16.35 33.97
N LEU A 276 -2.36 15.15 34.18
CA LEU A 276 -2.02 13.92 33.44
C LEU A 276 -2.66 13.91 32.03
N ASN A 277 -2.48 15.00 31.30
CA ASN A 277 -2.84 15.16 29.91
C ASN A 277 -1.56 15.55 29.17
N GLY A 278 -1.27 14.91 28.04
CA GLY A 278 -0.08 15.17 27.24
C GLY A 278 -0.34 14.93 25.76
N ARG A 279 0.74 14.71 25.00
CA ARG A 279 0.64 14.39 23.56
C ARG A 279 0.14 12.97 23.29
N ALA A 280 0.43 12.04 24.19
CA ALA A 280 0.10 10.61 24.02
C ALA A 280 -1.21 10.21 24.70
N ALA A 281 -1.48 10.78 25.89
CA ALA A 281 -2.55 10.32 26.77
C ALA A 281 -3.37 11.48 27.36
N THR A 282 -4.66 11.23 27.56
CA THR A 282 -5.58 12.03 28.38
C THR A 282 -6.13 11.13 29.49
N VAL A 283 -5.53 11.18 30.68
CA VAL A 283 -5.88 10.24 31.78
C VAL A 283 -7.12 10.71 32.53
N GLN A 284 -8.05 9.77 32.75
CA GLN A 284 -9.27 9.98 33.55
C GLN A 284 -9.40 8.90 34.61
N ASN A 285 -9.60 9.32 35.86
CA ASN A 285 -9.96 8.47 36.98
C ASN A 285 -11.49 8.32 37.02
N VAL A 286 -12.01 7.13 36.75
CA VAL A 286 -13.47 6.93 36.65
C VAL A 286 -14.13 6.84 38.03
N SER A 287 -13.48 6.18 39.00
CA SER A 287 -14.03 6.03 40.36
C SER A 287 -13.76 7.21 41.29
N GLY A 288 -13.08 8.27 40.83
CA GLY A 288 -12.61 9.34 41.71
C GLY A 288 -12.11 10.58 40.98
N PRO A 289 -11.49 11.54 41.70
CA PRO A 289 -10.97 12.75 41.09
C PRO A 289 -9.68 12.48 40.30
N ASN A 290 -9.48 13.22 39.21
CA ASN A 290 -8.22 13.27 38.49
C ASN A 290 -7.13 13.94 39.33
N LEU A 291 -5.94 13.37 39.31
CA LEU A 291 -4.79 13.95 39.98
C LEU A 291 -4.37 15.28 39.34
N VAL A 292 -3.98 16.19 40.22
CA VAL A 292 -3.46 17.51 39.86
C VAL A 292 -2.27 17.81 40.76
N ALA A 293 -1.09 18.03 40.18
CA ALA A 293 0.06 18.52 40.91
C ALA A 293 0.06 20.05 40.88
N THR A 294 0.24 20.69 42.04
CA THR A 294 0.32 22.15 42.13
C THR A 294 1.55 22.58 42.91
N ALA A 295 2.16 23.68 42.49
CA ALA A 295 3.26 24.31 43.19
C ALA A 295 3.30 25.82 42.88
N ALA A 296 3.99 26.59 43.72
CA ALA A 296 4.27 27.98 43.41
C ALA A 296 5.47 28.07 42.46
N ALA A 297 5.38 28.94 41.45
CA ALA A 297 6.41 29.12 40.44
C ALA A 297 7.75 29.53 41.08
N ALA A 298 8.78 28.70 40.93
CA ALA A 298 10.12 28.92 41.46
C ALA A 298 11.14 28.23 40.54
N SER A 299 12.39 28.70 40.54
CA SER A 299 13.47 28.05 39.78
C SER A 299 13.71 26.63 40.29
N GLY A 300 13.67 25.64 39.40
CA GLY A 300 13.79 24.22 39.73
C GLY A 300 12.57 23.63 40.45
N VAL A 301 11.39 24.21 40.27
CA VAL A 301 10.17 23.71 40.93
C VAL A 301 9.80 22.30 40.46
N GLY A 302 9.50 21.42 41.41
CA GLY A 302 8.99 20.07 41.15
C GLY A 302 7.46 20.03 41.25
N LEU A 303 6.79 19.69 40.16
CA LEU A 303 5.37 19.30 40.16
C LEU A 303 5.32 17.77 40.28
N VAL A 304 5.06 17.29 41.50
CA VAL A 304 5.08 15.85 41.82
C VAL A 304 3.65 15.34 42.00
N PHE A 305 3.27 14.34 41.22
CA PHE A 305 2.01 13.63 41.35
C PHE A 305 2.11 12.46 42.33
N SER A 306 1.11 12.35 43.19
CA SER A 306 1.00 11.29 44.20
C SER A 306 2.19 11.24 45.18
N SER A 307 2.31 10.14 45.93
CA SER A 307 3.38 9.93 46.93
C SER A 307 3.73 8.45 47.05
N ALA A 308 4.89 8.13 47.64
CA ALA A 308 5.35 6.74 47.81
C ALA A 308 4.39 5.83 48.59
N GLY A 309 3.50 6.40 49.42
CA GLY A 309 2.50 5.66 50.21
C GLY A 309 1.06 5.87 49.74
N ALA A 310 0.86 6.40 48.53
CA ALA A 310 -0.46 6.60 47.97
C ALA A 310 -1.16 5.27 47.63
N GLY A 311 -2.49 5.29 47.65
CA GLY A 311 -3.30 4.11 47.30
C GLY A 311 -3.29 3.82 45.80
N GLU A 312 -3.80 2.64 45.42
CA GLU A 312 -3.83 2.14 44.03
C GLU A 312 -4.41 3.16 43.05
N GLN A 313 -5.47 3.88 43.42
CA GLN A 313 -6.18 4.77 42.50
C GLN A 313 -5.35 5.96 42.03
N GLU A 314 -4.43 6.44 42.87
CA GLU A 314 -3.52 7.51 42.50
C GLU A 314 -2.36 6.97 41.65
N ILE A 315 -1.77 5.83 42.06
CA ILE A 315 -0.64 5.21 41.36
C ILE A 315 -1.05 4.70 39.97
N ALA A 316 -2.28 4.22 39.80
CA ALA A 316 -2.82 3.79 38.51
C ALA A 316 -2.83 4.94 37.49
N GLN A 317 -3.20 6.15 37.91
CA GLN A 317 -3.25 7.32 37.03
C GLN A 317 -1.85 7.73 36.51
N THR A 318 -0.88 7.84 37.42
CA THR A 318 0.50 8.21 37.05
C THR A 318 1.18 7.12 36.23
N THR A 319 0.91 5.85 36.54
CA THR A 319 1.44 4.69 35.81
C THR A 319 0.88 4.62 34.39
N ALA A 320 -0.45 4.72 34.23
CA ALA A 320 -1.09 4.76 32.92
C ALA A 320 -0.55 5.90 32.05
N TYR A 321 -0.45 7.12 32.59
CA TYR A 321 0.14 8.24 31.86
C TYR A 321 1.57 7.93 31.37
N ARG A 322 2.41 7.42 32.28
CA ARG A 322 3.84 7.17 32.02
C ARG A 322 4.06 6.15 30.92
N TYR A 323 3.30 5.07 30.90
CA TYR A 323 3.51 3.96 29.96
C TYR A 323 2.80 4.16 28.63
N VAL A 324 1.69 4.90 28.58
CA VAL A 324 1.12 5.36 27.29
C VAL A 324 2.07 6.33 26.58
N ASP A 325 2.66 7.29 27.31
CA ASP A 325 3.69 8.16 26.74
C ASP A 325 4.97 7.40 26.35
N ALA A 326 5.33 6.36 27.10
CA ALA A 326 6.44 5.47 26.76
C ALA A 326 6.20 4.71 25.46
N ALA A 327 5.02 4.10 25.30
CA ALA A 327 4.64 3.33 24.12
C ALA A 327 4.65 4.22 22.87
N ARG A 328 4.02 5.40 22.93
CA ARG A 328 4.07 6.37 21.82
C ARG A 328 5.50 6.79 21.48
N SER A 329 6.29 7.17 22.49
CA SER A 329 7.66 7.63 22.27
C SER A 329 8.57 6.51 21.74
N PHE A 330 8.32 5.26 22.12
CA PHE A 330 9.02 4.09 21.62
C PHE A 330 8.72 3.86 20.14
N LEU A 331 7.46 3.92 19.72
CA LEU A 331 7.08 3.80 18.30
C LEU A 331 7.67 4.95 17.47
N GLU A 332 7.61 6.19 17.96
CA GLU A 332 8.22 7.36 17.30
C GLU A 332 9.75 7.19 17.13
N ALA A 333 10.43 6.67 18.15
CA ALA A 333 11.86 6.39 18.09
C ALA A 333 12.23 5.25 17.11
N ASN A 334 11.25 4.45 16.71
CA ASN A 334 11.39 3.32 15.78
C ASN A 334 10.79 3.63 14.39
N GLY A 335 10.68 4.92 14.03
CA GLY A 335 10.35 5.33 12.67
C GLY A 335 8.87 5.58 12.40
N LEU A 336 7.98 5.40 13.40
CA LEU A 336 6.59 5.78 13.24
C LEU A 336 6.45 7.31 13.26
N ALA A 337 5.80 7.88 12.24
CA ALA A 337 5.64 9.32 12.15
C ALA A 337 4.82 9.86 13.34
N PRO A 338 5.23 10.96 14.00
CA PRO A 338 4.55 11.45 15.21
C PRO A 338 3.06 11.78 15.04
N ASP A 339 2.64 12.11 13.82
CA ASP A 339 1.26 12.42 13.44
C ASP A 339 0.41 11.18 13.08
N ALA A 340 1.03 10.04 12.80
CA ALA A 340 0.33 8.81 12.39
C ALA A 340 -0.64 8.27 13.45
N LEU A 341 -0.32 8.46 14.74
CA LEU A 341 -1.18 8.03 15.86
C LEU A 341 -2.27 9.05 16.22
N GLY A 342 -2.27 10.24 15.61
CA GLY A 342 -3.27 11.27 15.86
C GLY A 342 -3.25 11.87 17.27
N GLU A 343 -4.43 12.29 17.72
CA GLU A 343 -4.68 12.99 18.99
C GLU A 343 -4.35 12.13 20.24
N PRO A 344 -4.16 12.75 21.42
CA PRO A 344 -3.89 12.02 22.66
C PRO A 344 -5.02 11.03 23.02
N LEU A 345 -4.65 9.78 23.31
CA LEU A 345 -5.57 8.68 23.59
C LEU A 345 -6.26 8.86 24.96
N PRO A 346 -7.61 8.89 25.02
CA PRO A 346 -8.34 8.74 26.27
C PRO A 346 -7.91 7.47 27.03
N THR A 347 -7.41 7.66 28.26
CA THR A 347 -6.84 6.60 29.09
C THR A 347 -7.60 6.55 30.41
N ASN A 348 -8.57 5.66 30.52
CA ASN A 348 -9.47 5.58 31.67
C ASN A 348 -8.94 4.56 32.68
N VAL A 349 -8.75 4.98 33.93
CA VAL A 349 -8.28 4.11 35.02
C VAL A 349 -9.30 4.05 36.15
N ASN A 350 -9.18 3.00 36.96
CA ASN A 350 -10.04 2.73 38.12
C ASN A 350 -11.52 2.64 37.74
N LEU A 351 -11.84 1.91 36.68
CA LEU A 351 -13.23 1.56 36.39
C LEU A 351 -13.76 0.65 37.50
N ASN A 352 -15.06 0.77 37.81
CA ASN A 352 -15.71 0.05 38.88
C ASN A 352 -16.10 -1.38 38.46
N ASP A 353 -15.10 -2.15 38.03
CA ASP A 353 -15.11 -3.57 37.69
C ASP A 353 -13.73 -4.15 38.06
N PHE A 354 -13.48 -5.44 37.83
CA PHE A 354 -12.24 -6.12 38.23
C PHE A 354 -11.79 -7.21 37.24
N CYS A 355 -10.50 -7.59 37.32
CA CYS A 355 -9.90 -8.68 36.53
C CYS A 355 -9.93 -8.50 35.00
N ASN A 356 -9.91 -7.26 34.48
CA ASN A 356 -9.73 -7.04 33.05
C ASN A 356 -9.12 -5.68 32.72
N ALA A 357 -8.65 -5.53 31.49
CA ALA A 357 -8.39 -4.27 30.81
C ALA A 357 -8.88 -4.42 29.35
N TYR A 358 -9.14 -3.32 28.66
CA TYR A 358 -9.52 -3.40 27.24
C TYR A 358 -9.31 -2.09 26.48
N TYR A 359 -9.03 -2.24 25.19
CA TYR A 359 -9.23 -1.23 24.16
C TYR A 359 -10.69 -1.20 23.67
N ASP A 360 -11.25 -0.01 23.53
CA ASP A 360 -12.58 0.23 22.95
C ASP A 360 -12.40 0.94 21.60
N PRO A 361 -12.60 0.25 20.45
CA PRO A 361 -12.48 0.88 19.12
C PRO A 361 -13.60 1.90 18.84
N GLY A 362 -14.77 1.75 19.45
CA GLY A 362 -15.89 2.68 19.27
C GLY A 362 -15.65 4.03 19.96
N ALA A 363 -15.06 4.01 21.15
CA ALA A 363 -14.67 5.20 21.90
C ALA A 363 -13.24 5.67 21.61
N ILE A 364 -12.42 4.85 20.96
CA ILE A 364 -10.97 4.99 20.78
C ILE A 364 -10.33 5.30 22.14
N SER A 365 -10.38 4.34 23.05
CA SER A 365 -9.91 4.51 24.43
C SER A 365 -9.38 3.21 25.03
N ILE A 366 -8.46 3.33 25.98
CA ILE A 366 -7.95 2.20 26.77
C ILE A 366 -8.44 2.30 28.22
N ASN A 367 -8.82 1.17 28.80
CA ASN A 367 -9.64 1.12 30.00
C ASN A 367 -9.08 0.11 31.02
N PHE A 368 -8.86 0.56 32.26
CA PHE A 368 -8.23 -0.23 33.33
C PHE A 368 -9.09 -0.27 34.60
N PHE A 369 -9.24 -1.46 35.16
CA PHE A 369 -10.14 -1.80 36.26
C PHE A 369 -9.48 -1.66 37.62
N LEU A 370 -10.32 -1.51 38.67
CA LEU A 370 -9.88 -1.55 40.07
C LEU A 370 -9.45 -2.96 40.48
N SER A 371 -8.71 -3.06 41.59
CA SER A 371 -8.49 -4.35 42.23
C SER A 371 -9.80 -4.96 42.77
N GLY A 372 -9.93 -6.27 42.66
CA GLY A 372 -11.12 -7.02 43.03
C GLY A 372 -11.12 -8.44 42.48
N GLY A 373 -11.94 -9.33 43.04
CA GLY A 373 -12.12 -10.69 42.50
C GLY A 373 -10.88 -11.61 42.54
N GLY A 374 -9.81 -11.23 43.25
CA GLY A 374 -8.51 -11.92 43.23
C GLY A 374 -7.48 -11.29 42.29
N CYS A 375 -7.84 -10.22 41.58
CA CYS A 375 -6.93 -9.45 40.73
C CYS A 375 -6.56 -8.11 41.35
N ASN A 376 -5.34 -7.67 41.10
CA ASN A 376 -4.88 -6.32 41.36
C ASN A 376 -5.42 -5.35 40.29
N ASN A 377 -5.18 -4.06 40.50
CA ASN A 377 -5.54 -3.02 39.54
C ASN A 377 -4.85 -3.28 38.18
N SER A 378 -5.60 -3.23 37.08
CA SER A 378 -5.07 -3.66 35.77
C SER A 378 -4.26 -2.59 35.04
N ALA A 379 -4.06 -1.40 35.62
CA ALA A 379 -3.11 -0.39 35.12
C ALA A 379 -1.65 -0.77 35.38
N ILE A 380 -1.25 -1.95 34.88
CA ILE A 380 0.10 -2.55 34.92
C ILE A 380 0.85 -2.11 33.67
N ASP A 381 2.15 -1.84 33.78
CA ASP A 381 3.00 -1.36 32.68
C ASP A 381 2.86 -2.17 31.38
N SER A 382 2.98 -3.49 31.45
CA SER A 382 2.83 -4.39 30.30
C SER A 382 1.41 -4.39 29.74
N VAL A 383 0.38 -4.35 30.60
CA VAL A 383 -1.02 -4.35 30.19
C VAL A 383 -1.35 -3.02 29.50
N ILE A 384 -0.86 -1.91 30.03
CA ILE A 384 -1.02 -0.58 29.41
C ILE A 384 -0.40 -0.55 28.01
N ALA A 385 0.80 -1.11 27.85
CA ALA A 385 1.45 -1.21 26.55
C ALA A 385 0.70 -2.15 25.59
N HIS A 386 0.15 -3.26 26.10
CA HIS A 386 -0.68 -4.19 25.34
C HIS A 386 -1.95 -3.52 24.80
N GLU A 387 -2.73 -2.86 25.65
CA GLU A 387 -3.94 -2.14 25.20
C GLU A 387 -3.61 -0.99 24.23
N TYR A 388 -2.43 -0.37 24.38
CA TYR A 388 -1.94 0.62 23.43
C TYR A 388 -1.61 -0.03 22.06
N GLY A 389 -1.20 -1.29 22.04
CA GLY A 389 -0.99 -2.05 20.80
C GLY A 389 -2.27 -2.23 19.99
N HIS A 390 -3.39 -2.57 20.63
CA HIS A 390 -4.70 -2.60 19.95
C HIS A 390 -5.10 -1.23 19.39
N PHE A 391 -4.80 -0.15 20.11
CA PHE A 391 -5.00 1.20 19.57
C PHE A 391 -4.15 1.45 18.31
N VAL A 392 -2.89 1.01 18.30
CA VAL A 392 -2.02 1.19 17.13
C VAL A 392 -2.53 0.37 15.95
N ASP A 393 -2.92 -0.89 16.17
CA ASP A 393 -3.57 -1.74 15.17
C ASP A 393 -4.82 -1.08 14.56
N ASP A 394 -5.74 -0.60 15.40
CA ASP A 394 -6.95 0.12 14.97
C ASP A 394 -6.66 1.40 14.17
N ARG A 395 -5.47 2.00 14.30
CA ARG A 395 -5.06 3.14 13.48
C ARG A 395 -4.62 2.78 12.06
N PHE A 396 -4.21 1.55 11.82
CA PHE A 396 -3.60 1.15 10.54
C PHE A 396 -4.42 0.18 9.70
N GLY A 397 -5.62 -0.17 10.13
CA GLY A 397 -6.57 -0.95 9.31
C GLY A 397 -7.54 -1.75 10.16
N GLY A 398 -7.17 -2.06 11.41
CA GLY A 398 -8.03 -2.63 12.43
C GLY A 398 -7.90 -4.15 12.58
N ILE A 399 -8.58 -4.66 13.62
CA ILE A 399 -8.55 -6.04 14.08
C ILE A 399 -9.27 -6.96 13.07
N TYR A 400 -8.63 -7.26 11.94
CA TYR A 400 -9.13 -8.25 10.97
C TYR A 400 -8.87 -9.68 11.44
N ASP A 401 -7.68 -9.91 12.01
CA ASP A 401 -7.32 -11.15 12.70
C ASP A 401 -7.14 -10.90 14.20
N GLY A 402 -8.00 -11.51 15.01
CA GLY A 402 -7.97 -11.34 16.47
C GLY A 402 -6.68 -11.89 17.09
N GLY A 403 -6.10 -12.96 16.53
CA GLY A 403 -4.87 -13.56 17.03
C GLY A 403 -3.67 -12.64 16.88
N LEU A 404 -3.47 -12.10 15.67
CA LEU A 404 -2.38 -11.16 15.38
C LEU A 404 -2.52 -9.87 16.20
N SER A 405 -3.73 -9.35 16.38
CA SER A 405 -3.97 -8.16 17.20
C SER A 405 -3.54 -8.35 18.66
N GLU A 406 -3.91 -9.47 19.28
CA GLU A 406 -3.42 -9.85 20.62
C GLU A 406 -1.90 -9.99 20.66
N GLY A 407 -1.34 -10.61 19.62
CA GLY A 407 0.11 -10.76 19.45
C GLY A 407 0.83 -9.42 19.34
N TRP A 408 0.27 -8.43 18.64
CA TRP A 408 0.82 -7.09 18.52
C TRP A 408 0.81 -6.34 19.86
N GLY A 409 -0.27 -6.46 20.63
CA GLY A 409 -0.33 -5.95 22.00
C GLY A 409 0.81 -6.48 22.86
N ASP A 410 0.97 -7.81 22.90
CA ASP A 410 2.05 -8.47 23.64
C ASP A 410 3.44 -8.07 23.15
N THR A 411 3.62 -8.03 21.83
CA THR A 411 4.88 -7.62 21.17
C THR A 411 5.29 -6.23 21.60
N LEU A 412 4.37 -5.26 21.58
CA LEU A 412 4.66 -3.89 22.00
C LEU A 412 5.07 -3.84 23.46
N ALA A 413 4.37 -4.55 24.34
CA ALA A 413 4.72 -4.64 25.76
C ALA A 413 6.13 -5.22 25.97
N CYS A 414 6.41 -6.38 25.37
CA CYS A 414 7.66 -7.10 25.57
C CYS A 414 8.87 -6.34 25.00
N LEU A 415 8.75 -5.73 23.81
CA LEU A 415 9.82 -4.95 23.20
C LEU A 415 10.08 -3.62 23.92
N LEU A 416 9.02 -2.94 24.37
CA LEU A 416 9.11 -1.68 25.11
C LEU A 416 9.81 -1.88 26.46
N LEU A 417 9.38 -2.89 27.21
CA LEU A 417 9.85 -3.14 28.57
C LEU A 417 11.15 -3.96 28.61
N LYS A 418 11.49 -4.63 27.50
CA LYS A 418 12.58 -5.62 27.43
C LYS A 418 12.42 -6.72 28.48
N ASP A 419 11.17 -7.14 28.68
CA ASP A 419 10.74 -8.13 29.65
C ASP A 419 9.70 -9.02 28.96
N PRO A 420 9.86 -10.37 28.97
CA PRO A 420 8.91 -11.25 28.29
C PRO A 420 7.57 -11.38 29.04
N LEU A 421 7.40 -10.81 30.23
CA LEU A 421 6.21 -11.01 31.04
C LEU A 421 5.07 -10.04 30.65
N VAL A 422 3.90 -10.60 30.34
CA VAL A 422 2.67 -9.83 30.10
C VAL A 422 1.70 -10.03 31.26
N GLY A 423 1.34 -8.93 31.90
CA GLY A 423 0.42 -8.89 33.03
C GLY A 423 1.03 -9.42 34.34
N GLY A 424 2.34 -9.29 34.52
CA GLY A 424 3.03 -9.72 35.74
C GLY A 424 2.45 -9.04 36.99
N GLY A 425 1.97 -9.85 37.94
CA GLY A 425 1.34 -9.36 39.17
C GLY A 425 -0.12 -8.91 38.98
N ILE A 426 -0.81 -9.38 37.94
CA ILE A 426 -2.25 -9.12 37.75
C ILE A 426 -3.11 -9.80 38.82
N THR A 427 -2.67 -10.95 39.34
CA THR A 427 -3.34 -11.64 40.46
C THR A 427 -2.69 -11.28 41.81
N ASP A 428 -3.48 -11.35 42.88
CA ASP A 428 -3.02 -11.00 44.24
C ASP A 428 -1.92 -11.93 44.80
N ASP A 429 -1.75 -13.11 44.22
CA ASP A 429 -0.66 -14.06 44.49
C ASP A 429 0.60 -13.86 43.63
N GLY A 430 0.60 -12.85 42.74
CA GLY A 430 1.74 -12.49 41.89
C GLY A 430 1.81 -13.26 40.56
N GLY A 431 0.73 -13.90 40.14
CA GLY A 431 0.60 -14.53 38.82
C GLY A 431 0.67 -13.54 37.66
N LEU A 432 0.87 -14.10 36.46
CA LEU A 432 0.96 -13.38 35.18
C LEU A 432 -0.16 -13.85 34.23
N ILE A 433 -0.41 -13.09 33.16
CA ILE A 433 -1.39 -13.47 32.11
C ILE A 433 -0.73 -14.48 31.17
N ARG A 434 0.37 -14.07 30.52
CA ARG A 434 1.16 -14.89 29.59
C ARG A 434 2.57 -14.33 29.41
N THR A 435 3.37 -14.97 28.56
CA THR A 435 4.75 -14.54 28.30
C THR A 435 5.08 -14.61 26.81
N CYS A 436 5.87 -13.65 26.33
CA CYS A 436 6.46 -13.70 24.99
C CYS A 436 7.57 -14.75 24.89
N ASP A 437 8.13 -15.23 26.01
CA ASP A 437 9.09 -16.36 26.04
C ASP A 437 8.31 -17.67 26.21
N ASN A 438 7.56 -18.06 25.17
CA ASN A 438 6.64 -19.21 25.18
C ASN A 438 6.98 -20.22 24.07
N ASP A 439 6.45 -21.45 24.17
CA ASP A 439 6.63 -22.51 23.17
C ASP A 439 5.34 -22.78 22.37
N TYR A 440 4.46 -21.77 22.25
CA TYR A 440 3.17 -21.93 21.58
C TYR A 440 3.36 -22.08 20.06
N VAL A 441 2.88 -23.20 19.50
CA VAL A 441 2.98 -23.51 18.08
C VAL A 441 1.69 -23.11 17.36
N TYR A 442 1.81 -22.39 16.25
CA TYR A 442 0.67 -22.01 15.41
C TYR A 442 -0.11 -23.25 14.94
N PRO A 443 -1.42 -23.33 15.18
CA PRO A 443 -2.19 -24.56 14.93
C PRO A 443 -2.44 -24.77 13.43
N PRO A 444 -2.49 -26.03 12.96
CA PRO A 444 -2.90 -26.34 11.60
C PRO A 444 -4.27 -25.74 11.27
N GLY A 445 -4.35 -24.97 10.18
CA GLY A 445 -5.56 -24.27 9.75
C GLY A 445 -5.75 -22.88 10.37
N GLY A 446 -4.93 -22.48 11.34
CA GLY A 446 -4.86 -21.09 11.82
C GLY A 446 -5.95 -20.62 12.78
N TRP A 447 -6.77 -21.52 13.31
CA TRP A 447 -7.89 -21.17 14.20
C TRP A 447 -7.67 -21.65 15.64
N ASP A 448 -7.65 -20.71 16.59
CA ASP A 448 -7.78 -20.94 18.04
C ASP A 448 -8.43 -19.70 18.69
N GLU A 449 -8.58 -19.72 20.01
CA GLU A 449 -8.86 -18.55 20.83
C GLU A 449 -7.79 -17.46 20.58
N ALA A 450 -8.22 -16.22 20.37
CA ALA A 450 -7.35 -15.13 19.88
C ALA A 450 -6.13 -14.88 20.77
N HIS A 451 -6.30 -14.87 22.09
CA HIS A 451 -5.18 -14.64 23.02
C HIS A 451 -4.19 -15.81 23.00
N ASN A 452 -4.67 -17.05 22.82
CA ASN A 452 -3.80 -18.20 22.61
C ASN A 452 -3.05 -18.10 21.29
N LEU A 453 -3.77 -17.79 20.20
CA LEU A 453 -3.21 -17.68 18.86
C LEU A 453 -2.13 -16.59 18.77
N GLY A 454 -2.34 -15.44 19.42
CA GLY A 454 -1.38 -14.33 19.48
C GLY A 454 -0.04 -14.67 20.13
N GLN A 455 0.02 -15.71 20.99
CA GLN A 455 1.28 -16.17 21.58
C GLN A 455 2.25 -16.72 20.52
N SER A 456 1.75 -17.26 19.40
CA SER A 456 2.62 -17.72 18.30
C SER A 456 3.39 -16.55 17.66
N TRP A 457 2.71 -15.43 17.42
CA TRP A 457 3.34 -14.21 16.90
C TRP A 457 4.27 -13.56 17.93
N ALA A 458 3.79 -13.30 19.14
CA ALA A 458 4.59 -12.65 20.18
C ALA A 458 5.83 -13.50 20.57
N GLY A 459 5.65 -14.83 20.57
CA GLY A 459 6.73 -15.81 20.74
C GLY A 459 7.75 -15.74 19.62
N PHE A 460 7.30 -15.77 18.36
CA PHE A 460 8.17 -15.62 17.20
C PHE A 460 9.01 -14.34 17.27
N VAL A 461 8.39 -13.21 17.61
CA VAL A 461 9.09 -11.93 17.73
C VAL A 461 10.14 -11.95 18.84
N TRP A 462 9.79 -12.49 20.02
CA TRP A 462 10.70 -12.53 21.16
C TRP A 462 11.93 -13.41 20.90
N HIS A 463 11.72 -14.59 20.29
CA HIS A 463 12.80 -15.49 19.93
C HIS A 463 13.63 -14.98 18.76
N ALA A 464 13.03 -14.31 17.76
CA ALA A 464 13.76 -13.63 16.70
C ALA A 464 14.68 -12.55 17.29
N ARG A 465 14.18 -11.73 18.22
CA ARG A 465 14.99 -10.75 18.97
C ARG A 465 16.14 -11.42 19.72
N ALA A 466 15.87 -12.50 20.45
CA ALA A 466 16.90 -13.20 21.23
C ALA A 466 17.99 -13.81 20.34
N ASN A 467 17.61 -14.40 19.20
CA ASN A 467 18.54 -15.00 18.24
C ASN A 467 19.41 -13.91 17.57
N LEU A 468 18.80 -12.81 17.10
CA LEU A 468 19.54 -11.67 16.52
C LEU A 468 20.49 -11.01 17.52
N ILE A 469 20.11 -10.95 18.81
CA ILE A 469 21.01 -10.51 19.88
C ILE A 469 22.18 -11.48 20.07
N GLY A 470 21.94 -12.79 19.92
CA GLY A 470 22.99 -13.80 19.93
C GLY A 470 24.01 -13.62 18.81
N GLU A 471 23.56 -13.20 17.63
CA GLU A 471 24.39 -12.99 16.44
C GLU A 471 25.11 -11.63 16.44
N LEU A 472 24.38 -10.54 16.71
CA LEU A 472 24.86 -9.16 16.52
C LEU A 472 25.21 -8.44 17.82
N GLY A 473 24.89 -9.04 18.97
CA GLY A 473 24.98 -8.43 20.30
C GLY A 473 23.76 -7.58 20.67
N GLU A 474 23.58 -7.32 21.98
CA GLU A 474 22.35 -6.72 22.55
C GLU A 474 21.87 -5.46 21.83
N ALA A 475 22.76 -4.50 21.57
CA ALA A 475 22.35 -3.22 21.00
C ALA A 475 21.95 -3.30 19.52
N ALA A 476 22.70 -4.06 18.71
CA ALA A 476 22.46 -4.19 17.28
C ALA A 476 21.32 -5.17 16.99
N GLY A 477 21.30 -6.34 17.66
CA GLY A 477 20.24 -7.33 17.50
C GLY A 477 18.87 -6.83 17.94
N ASP A 478 18.78 -6.13 19.09
CA ASP A 478 17.53 -5.49 19.54
C ASP A 478 17.06 -4.40 18.58
N ALA A 479 17.98 -3.64 17.99
CA ALA A 479 17.65 -2.60 17.03
C ALA A 479 17.14 -3.19 15.71
N LEU A 480 17.79 -4.24 15.21
CA LEU A 480 17.36 -4.94 14.00
C LEU A 480 16.00 -5.62 14.20
N ALA A 481 15.81 -6.36 15.30
CA ALA A 481 14.52 -7.00 15.60
C ALA A 481 13.35 -6.00 15.61
N ARG A 482 13.55 -4.82 16.23
CA ARG A 482 12.57 -3.73 16.20
C ARG A 482 12.34 -3.18 14.80
N ALA A 483 13.40 -3.01 14.00
CA ALA A 483 13.32 -2.50 12.64
C ALA A 483 12.59 -3.47 11.69
N LEU A 484 12.69 -4.77 11.90
CA LEU A 484 12.00 -5.78 11.10
C LEU A 484 10.53 -5.94 11.51
N VAL A 485 10.25 -5.94 12.83
CA VAL A 485 8.94 -6.29 13.36
C VAL A 485 7.99 -5.10 13.48
N LEU A 486 8.42 -3.95 14.02
CA LEU A 486 7.49 -2.84 14.28
C LEU A 486 6.80 -2.27 13.04
N PRO A 487 7.39 -2.31 11.82
CA PRO A 487 6.69 -1.95 10.60
C PRO A 487 5.51 -2.87 10.23
N SER A 488 5.32 -4.02 10.90
CA SER A 488 4.14 -4.87 10.69
C SER A 488 2.84 -4.21 11.14
N PHE A 489 2.90 -3.25 12.08
CA PHE A 489 1.72 -2.47 12.49
C PHE A 489 1.16 -1.64 11.33
N PRO A 490 1.94 -0.74 10.71
CA PRO A 490 1.43 0.08 9.60
C PRO A 490 1.24 -0.67 8.28
N SER A 491 1.83 -1.85 8.08
CA SER A 491 1.51 -2.69 6.90
C SER A 491 0.16 -3.38 7.02
N ASN A 492 -0.38 -3.52 8.23
CA ASN A 492 -1.68 -4.12 8.50
C ASN A 492 -1.82 -5.51 7.86
N ALA A 493 -0.85 -6.38 8.17
CA ALA A 493 -0.85 -7.76 7.69
C ALA A 493 -2.18 -8.46 8.07
N PRO A 494 -2.79 -9.23 7.14
CA PRO A 494 -4.12 -9.82 7.35
C PRO A 494 -4.12 -10.98 8.36
N ASP A 495 -3.00 -11.64 8.60
CA ASP A 495 -2.86 -12.78 9.52
C ASP A 495 -1.41 -12.99 10.00
N ILE A 496 -1.24 -13.86 11.00
CA ILE A 496 0.07 -14.19 11.59
C ILE A 496 1.08 -14.71 10.55
N PRO A 497 0.74 -15.68 9.66
CA PRO A 497 1.67 -16.14 8.62
C PRO A 497 2.17 -15.01 7.72
N THR A 498 1.28 -14.12 7.28
CA THR A 498 1.66 -12.97 6.45
C THR A 498 2.59 -12.03 7.20
N ALA A 499 2.29 -11.73 8.47
CA ALA A 499 3.14 -10.88 9.30
C ALA A 499 4.56 -11.48 9.50
N VAL A 500 4.66 -12.81 9.65
CA VAL A 500 5.95 -13.52 9.71
C VAL A 500 6.70 -13.37 8.39
N ARG A 501 6.04 -13.61 7.25
CA ARG A 501 6.67 -13.48 5.93
C ARG A 501 7.21 -12.07 5.69
N GLU A 502 6.47 -11.03 6.10
CA GLU A 502 6.95 -9.65 5.99
C GLU A 502 8.22 -9.38 6.82
N VAL A 503 8.40 -10.05 7.96
CA VAL A 503 9.64 -9.92 8.77
C VAL A 503 10.83 -10.47 7.99
N PHE A 504 10.66 -11.58 7.27
CA PHE A 504 11.70 -12.13 6.40
C PHE A 504 11.95 -11.22 5.20
N LEU A 505 10.91 -10.77 4.50
CA LEU A 505 11.05 -9.85 3.36
C LEU A 505 11.75 -8.52 3.72
N ARG A 506 11.67 -8.08 4.98
CA ARG A 506 12.38 -6.87 5.45
C ARG A 506 13.85 -7.12 5.79
N ASP A 507 14.21 -8.37 6.03
CA ASP A 507 15.58 -8.83 6.27
C ASP A 507 16.30 -9.21 4.97
N ASP A 508 15.51 -9.46 3.92
CA ASP A 508 15.93 -9.84 2.59
C ASP A 508 16.56 -8.68 1.80
N ASP A 509 17.52 -9.00 0.92
CA ASP A 509 18.29 -8.02 0.16
C ASP A 509 17.98 -7.99 -1.35
N ASP A 510 17.29 -8.99 -1.90
CA ASP A 510 17.03 -9.12 -3.35
C ASP A 510 15.55 -9.42 -3.74
N GLY A 511 14.66 -9.55 -2.75
CA GLY A 511 13.25 -9.90 -2.89
C GLY A 511 12.97 -11.40 -2.97
N ASN A 512 13.98 -12.27 -2.89
CA ASN A 512 13.86 -13.71 -3.12
C ASN A 512 14.11 -14.56 -1.87
N LEU A 513 13.03 -14.91 -1.16
CA LEU A 513 13.14 -15.75 0.04
C LEU A 513 13.66 -17.18 -0.20
N GLU A 514 13.72 -17.67 -1.45
CA GLU A 514 14.19 -19.03 -1.75
C GLU A 514 15.69 -19.22 -1.54
N ASN A 515 16.48 -18.15 -1.72
CA ASN A 515 17.92 -18.17 -1.48
C ASN A 515 18.28 -17.80 -0.02
N GLY A 516 17.29 -17.37 0.75
CA GLY A 516 17.38 -17.04 2.17
C GLY A 516 17.85 -15.61 2.43
N THR A 517 17.40 -15.04 3.54
CA THR A 517 17.70 -13.65 3.94
C THR A 517 19.05 -13.50 4.66
N LEU A 518 19.52 -12.27 4.86
CA LEU A 518 20.78 -11.94 5.54
C LEU A 518 20.93 -12.61 6.93
N HIS A 519 19.84 -12.69 7.70
CA HIS A 519 19.78 -13.31 9.02
C HIS A 519 18.84 -14.52 9.04
N TRP A 520 18.75 -15.25 7.92
CA TRP A 520 17.87 -16.41 7.74
C TRP A 520 17.94 -17.38 8.91
N GLY A 521 19.14 -17.74 9.38
CA GLY A 521 19.33 -18.70 10.46
C GLY A 521 18.61 -18.30 11.76
N ALA A 522 18.77 -17.05 12.20
CA ALA A 522 18.15 -16.53 13.41
C ALA A 522 16.62 -16.46 13.30
N LEU A 523 16.10 -15.96 12.17
CA LEU A 523 14.67 -15.80 11.94
C LEU A 523 13.99 -17.15 11.71
N TRP A 524 14.58 -18.03 10.91
CA TRP A 524 14.08 -19.37 10.62
C TRP A 524 13.98 -20.24 11.87
N ALA A 525 14.99 -20.18 12.76
CA ALA A 525 14.94 -20.91 14.03
C ALA A 525 13.76 -20.47 14.91
N SER A 526 13.40 -19.17 14.85
CA SER A 526 12.21 -18.66 15.54
C SER A 526 10.92 -19.14 14.87
N ALA A 527 10.80 -19.02 13.55
CA ALA A 527 9.62 -19.47 12.80
C ALA A 527 9.38 -20.98 12.99
N GLN A 528 10.46 -21.78 13.01
CA GLN A 528 10.40 -23.21 13.27
C GLN A 528 9.88 -23.54 14.67
N LEU A 529 10.34 -22.82 15.70
CA LEU A 529 9.90 -23.02 17.08
C LEU A 529 8.38 -22.83 17.22
N HIS A 530 7.81 -21.92 16.45
CA HIS A 530 6.38 -21.58 16.49
C HIS A 530 5.55 -22.19 15.35
N GLY A 531 6.11 -23.13 14.57
CA GLY A 531 5.37 -23.84 13.52
C GLY A 531 4.95 -22.98 12.32
N LEU A 532 5.68 -21.91 12.05
CA LEU A 532 5.36 -20.88 11.05
C LEU A 532 6.26 -20.93 9.80
N THR A 533 7.08 -21.98 9.64
CA THR A 533 7.97 -22.10 8.46
C THR A 533 7.22 -22.22 7.14
N PHE A 534 5.97 -22.70 7.15
CA PHE A 534 5.15 -22.80 5.94
C PHE A 534 4.86 -21.42 5.32
N ALA A 535 4.85 -20.36 6.12
CA ALA A 535 4.67 -18.99 5.66
C ALA A 535 5.77 -18.50 4.71
N LEU A 536 6.85 -19.27 4.58
CA LEU A 536 8.03 -18.96 3.78
C LEU A 536 8.20 -19.94 2.60
N THR A 537 7.33 -20.95 2.49
CA THR A 537 7.45 -22.03 1.50
C THR A 537 6.22 -22.16 0.60
N THR A 538 5.23 -21.28 0.74
CA THR A 538 4.04 -21.21 -0.12
C THR A 538 4.04 -19.87 -0.85
N ASP A 539 3.89 -19.91 -2.16
CA ASP A 539 3.65 -18.71 -2.95
C ASP A 539 2.32 -18.05 -2.56
N VAL A 540 2.34 -16.72 -2.45
CA VAL A 540 1.22 -15.85 -2.03
C VAL A 540 1.14 -14.59 -2.89
N THR A 541 1.94 -14.47 -3.95
CA THR A 541 1.98 -13.27 -4.78
C THR A 541 0.98 -13.45 -5.91
N PRO A 542 -0.15 -12.73 -5.92
CA PRO A 542 -1.14 -12.95 -6.98
C PRO A 542 -0.67 -12.38 -8.33
N PRO A 543 -1.26 -12.88 -9.42
CA PRO A 543 -1.11 -12.30 -10.75
C PRO A 543 -1.45 -10.82 -10.81
N GLY A 544 -0.75 -10.09 -11.69
CA GLY A 544 -0.96 -8.66 -11.88
C GLY A 544 -2.31 -8.32 -12.50
N GLN A 545 -2.74 -7.08 -12.30
CA GLN A 545 -3.98 -6.60 -12.88
C GLN A 545 -3.83 -6.40 -14.40
N VAL A 546 -4.74 -7.02 -15.17
CA VAL A 546 -4.93 -6.70 -16.59
C VAL A 546 -5.62 -5.34 -16.71
N THR A 547 -4.99 -4.39 -17.41
CA THR A 547 -5.48 -3.00 -17.51
C THR A 547 -5.86 -2.56 -18.93
N ASP A 548 -5.59 -3.41 -19.91
CA ASP A 548 -5.75 -3.14 -21.35
C ASP A 548 -6.75 -4.08 -22.02
N LEU A 549 -7.65 -4.70 -21.26
CA LEU A 549 -8.72 -5.52 -21.82
C LEU A 549 -9.58 -4.65 -22.75
N THR A 550 -9.80 -5.12 -23.97
CA THR A 550 -10.58 -4.45 -25.00
C THR A 550 -11.39 -5.45 -25.82
N ALA A 551 -12.53 -5.03 -26.36
CA ALA A 551 -13.29 -5.83 -27.33
C ALA A 551 -12.87 -5.44 -28.75
N ILE A 552 -12.60 -6.43 -29.59
CA ILE A 552 -12.12 -6.24 -30.96
C ILE A 552 -13.13 -6.71 -32.01
N ASP A 553 -14.09 -7.56 -31.64
CA ASP A 553 -15.19 -7.98 -32.50
C ASP A 553 -16.44 -8.35 -31.68
N ALA A 554 -17.62 -8.30 -32.30
CA ALA A 554 -18.89 -8.67 -31.68
C ALA A 554 -19.83 -9.34 -32.70
N GLY A 555 -20.30 -10.55 -32.36
CA GLY A 555 -21.36 -11.25 -33.07
C GLY A 555 -22.73 -11.00 -32.46
N ALA A 556 -23.75 -11.75 -32.92
CA ALA A 556 -25.08 -11.66 -32.34
C ALA A 556 -25.14 -12.33 -30.96
N THR A 557 -24.37 -13.38 -30.73
CA THR A 557 -24.35 -14.13 -29.46
C THR A 557 -22.94 -14.37 -28.91
N SER A 558 -21.95 -13.65 -29.44
CA SER A 558 -20.55 -13.80 -29.10
C SER A 558 -19.77 -12.49 -29.20
N ALA A 559 -18.56 -12.46 -28.68
CA ALA A 559 -17.61 -11.37 -28.83
C ALA A 559 -16.16 -11.86 -28.74
N VAL A 560 -15.23 -11.14 -29.37
CA VAL A 560 -13.79 -11.38 -29.21
C VAL A 560 -13.20 -10.25 -28.37
N VAL A 561 -12.50 -10.61 -27.30
CA VAL A 561 -11.73 -9.67 -26.48
C VAL A 561 -10.23 -9.91 -26.62
N GLN A 562 -9.45 -8.87 -26.36
CA GLN A 562 -7.99 -8.87 -26.41
C GLN A 562 -7.41 -8.16 -25.19
N PHE A 563 -6.31 -8.69 -24.66
CA PHE A 563 -5.58 -8.16 -23.52
C PHE A 563 -4.11 -8.58 -23.53
N THR A 564 -3.27 -7.92 -22.73
CA THR A 564 -1.91 -8.37 -22.47
C THR A 564 -1.90 -9.28 -21.24
N SER A 565 -1.30 -10.47 -21.36
CA SER A 565 -1.18 -11.41 -20.25
C SER A 565 -0.39 -10.77 -19.09
N PRO A 566 -0.90 -10.86 -17.84
CA PRO A 566 -0.12 -10.50 -16.66
C PRO A 566 0.92 -11.58 -16.37
N GLY A 567 1.71 -11.38 -15.32
CA GLY A 567 2.55 -12.41 -14.74
C GLY A 567 1.79 -13.34 -13.81
N ASP A 568 2.50 -14.39 -13.40
CA ASP A 568 2.14 -15.25 -12.27
C ASP A 568 2.26 -14.44 -10.97
N ASP A 569 3.40 -13.79 -10.81
CA ASP A 569 3.70 -12.90 -9.69
C ASP A 569 3.72 -11.44 -10.19
N GLY A 570 2.57 -10.78 -10.11
CA GLY A 570 2.43 -9.44 -10.66
C GLY A 570 2.60 -9.41 -12.20
N LEU A 571 3.75 -8.94 -12.69
CA LEU A 571 4.03 -8.83 -14.13
C LEU A 571 5.13 -9.78 -14.61
N GLU A 572 5.59 -10.69 -13.77
CA GLU A 572 6.62 -11.68 -14.09
C GLU A 572 6.07 -13.10 -14.08
N GLY A 573 6.64 -13.99 -14.89
CA GLY A 573 6.18 -15.38 -15.00
C GLY A 573 4.97 -15.57 -15.93
N THR A 574 4.29 -16.70 -15.76
CA THR A 574 3.11 -17.09 -16.55
C THR A 574 2.00 -17.48 -15.60
N PRO A 575 0.85 -16.79 -15.57
CA PRO A 575 -0.25 -17.21 -14.73
C PRO A 575 -0.73 -18.61 -15.15
N THR A 576 -1.28 -19.36 -14.22
CA THR A 576 -1.83 -20.70 -14.50
C THR A 576 -3.13 -20.64 -15.32
N ALA A 577 -3.99 -19.65 -15.07
CA ALA A 577 -5.27 -19.53 -15.76
C ALA A 577 -5.82 -18.11 -15.83
N TYR A 578 -6.79 -17.90 -16.71
CA TYR A 578 -7.66 -16.71 -16.70
C TYR A 578 -9.09 -17.09 -16.32
N GLU A 579 -9.73 -16.19 -15.60
CA GLU A 579 -11.16 -16.24 -15.35
C GLU A 579 -11.81 -15.04 -16.04
N ILE A 580 -12.55 -15.28 -17.12
CA ILE A 580 -13.25 -14.26 -17.89
C ILE A 580 -14.74 -14.36 -17.60
N ARG A 581 -15.36 -13.23 -17.26
CA ARG A 581 -16.78 -13.18 -16.93
C ARG A 581 -17.50 -12.03 -17.62
N TRP A 582 -18.80 -12.21 -17.81
CA TRP A 582 -19.67 -11.16 -18.35
C TRP A 582 -20.96 -10.97 -17.54
N SER A 583 -21.54 -9.76 -17.63
CA SER A 583 -22.80 -9.37 -16.99
C SER A 583 -23.53 -8.28 -17.78
N LEU A 584 -24.82 -8.06 -17.49
CA LEU A 584 -25.58 -6.91 -18.00
C LEU A 584 -25.27 -5.60 -17.26
N TYR A 585 -24.49 -5.67 -16.18
CA TYR A 585 -24.07 -4.53 -15.36
C TYR A 585 -22.54 -4.49 -15.23
N PRO A 586 -21.94 -3.31 -14.99
CA PRO A 586 -20.51 -3.21 -14.74
C PRO A 586 -20.04 -4.16 -13.63
N LEU A 587 -18.90 -4.79 -13.88
CA LEU A 587 -18.24 -5.74 -13.01
C LEU A 587 -17.14 -5.06 -12.18
N ASP A 588 -17.11 -5.41 -10.91
CA ASP A 588 -16.10 -5.04 -9.91
C ASP A 588 -15.87 -6.22 -8.93
N ASP A 589 -14.94 -6.07 -7.98
CA ASP A 589 -14.59 -7.14 -7.02
C ASP A 589 -15.80 -7.65 -6.21
N SER A 590 -16.83 -6.82 -6.00
CA SER A 590 -18.00 -7.19 -5.19
C SER A 590 -18.98 -8.10 -5.91
N ASN A 591 -19.01 -8.06 -7.24
CA ASN A 591 -19.99 -8.79 -8.05
C ASN A 591 -19.38 -9.78 -9.06
N PHE A 592 -18.07 -9.74 -9.29
CA PHE A 592 -17.37 -10.57 -10.28
C PHE A 592 -17.68 -12.06 -10.11
N ALA A 593 -17.54 -12.61 -8.90
CA ALA A 593 -17.76 -14.03 -8.62
C ALA A 593 -19.19 -14.53 -8.92
N SER A 594 -20.17 -13.61 -8.96
CA SER A 594 -21.57 -13.92 -9.28
C SER A 594 -21.93 -13.75 -10.76
N ALA A 595 -21.05 -13.16 -11.56
CA ALA A 595 -21.24 -12.95 -13.00
C ALA A 595 -21.11 -14.26 -13.79
N MET A 596 -21.52 -14.27 -15.06
CA MET A 596 -21.47 -15.49 -15.87
C MET A 596 -20.04 -15.79 -16.29
N LEU A 597 -19.55 -16.99 -15.94
CA LEU A 597 -18.24 -17.51 -16.33
C LEU A 597 -18.28 -18.00 -17.78
N THR A 598 -17.26 -17.63 -18.55
CA THR A 598 -17.03 -18.15 -19.90
C THR A 598 -15.72 -18.95 -19.95
N SER A 599 -15.53 -19.72 -21.02
CA SER A 599 -14.25 -20.36 -21.31
C SER A 599 -13.17 -19.31 -21.57
N ALA A 600 -11.95 -19.59 -21.09
CA ALA A 600 -10.78 -18.77 -21.35
C ALA A 600 -9.76 -19.56 -22.21
N PRO A 601 -8.94 -18.86 -23.03
CA PRO A 601 -7.84 -19.49 -23.73
C PRO A 601 -6.72 -19.93 -22.74
N PRO A 602 -5.78 -20.79 -23.17
CA PRO A 602 -4.62 -21.13 -22.37
C PRO A 602 -3.82 -19.89 -21.96
N ALA A 603 -3.34 -19.89 -20.72
CA ALA A 603 -2.54 -18.79 -20.20
C ALA A 603 -1.22 -18.65 -20.97
N GLN A 604 -0.77 -17.40 -21.13
CA GLN A 604 0.43 -17.04 -21.88
C GLN A 604 1.42 -16.30 -20.96
N PRO A 605 2.72 -16.32 -21.26
CA PRO A 605 3.71 -15.57 -20.48
C PRO A 605 3.39 -14.07 -20.42
N ALA A 606 3.84 -13.41 -19.35
CA ALA A 606 3.63 -11.98 -19.18
C ALA A 606 4.06 -11.16 -20.42
N GLY A 607 3.23 -10.18 -20.80
CA GLY A 607 3.50 -9.31 -21.94
C GLY A 607 3.03 -9.84 -23.29
N TRP A 608 2.55 -11.09 -23.37
CA TRP A 608 1.97 -11.63 -24.61
C TRP A 608 0.55 -11.11 -24.83
N LEU A 609 0.24 -10.82 -26.10
CA LEU A 609 -1.09 -10.41 -26.50
C LEU A 609 -1.97 -11.64 -26.66
N VAL A 610 -3.06 -11.70 -25.89
CA VAL A 610 -4.00 -12.83 -25.85
C VAL A 610 -5.34 -12.38 -26.43
N GLN A 611 -5.98 -13.26 -27.21
CA GLN A 611 -7.36 -13.09 -27.67
C GLN A 611 -8.24 -14.19 -27.10
N ALA A 612 -9.43 -13.82 -26.65
CA ALA A 612 -10.41 -14.75 -26.07
C ALA A 612 -11.78 -14.57 -26.76
N GLN A 613 -12.35 -15.69 -27.21
CA GLN A 613 -13.73 -15.77 -27.67
C GLN A 613 -14.67 -15.89 -26.47
N ILE A 614 -15.71 -15.08 -26.44
CA ILE A 614 -16.76 -15.08 -25.42
C ILE A 614 -18.06 -15.46 -26.11
N ASP A 615 -18.57 -16.65 -25.83
CA ASP A 615 -19.84 -17.13 -26.37
C ASP A 615 -20.97 -17.02 -25.33
N GLY A 616 -22.21 -17.23 -25.80
CA GLY A 616 -23.38 -17.22 -24.94
C GLY A 616 -23.78 -15.82 -24.46
N LEU A 617 -23.44 -14.78 -25.24
CA LEU A 617 -23.85 -13.42 -24.97
C LEU A 617 -25.31 -13.19 -25.42
N PRO A 618 -26.10 -12.42 -24.66
CA PRO A 618 -27.45 -12.02 -25.06
C PRO A 618 -27.42 -11.21 -26.37
N PRO A 619 -28.32 -11.50 -27.34
CA PRO A 619 -28.36 -10.77 -28.60
C PRO A 619 -28.97 -9.38 -28.48
N SER A 620 -28.48 -8.45 -29.31
CA SER A 620 -28.90 -7.04 -29.33
C SER A 620 -28.86 -6.36 -27.94
N ALA A 621 -27.85 -6.71 -27.12
CA ALA A 621 -27.72 -6.25 -25.74
C ALA A 621 -26.34 -5.62 -25.49
N ALA A 622 -26.31 -4.66 -24.55
CA ALA A 622 -25.06 -4.16 -24.00
C ALA A 622 -24.64 -5.04 -22.82
N VAL A 623 -23.49 -5.70 -22.93
CA VAL A 623 -22.87 -6.51 -21.89
C VAL A 623 -21.56 -5.89 -21.43
N TYR A 624 -21.16 -6.22 -20.22
CA TYR A 624 -19.90 -5.82 -19.60
C TYR A 624 -19.06 -7.06 -19.36
N VAL A 625 -17.82 -7.03 -19.83
CA VAL A 625 -16.83 -8.11 -19.69
C VAL A 625 -15.70 -7.62 -18.79
N ALA A 626 -15.26 -8.49 -17.88
CA ALA A 626 -14.05 -8.30 -17.10
C ALA A 626 -13.35 -9.65 -16.90
N MET A 627 -12.10 -9.63 -16.45
CA MET A 627 -11.34 -10.83 -16.19
C MET A 627 -10.41 -10.69 -14.98
N ARG A 628 -9.85 -11.81 -14.53
CA ARG A 628 -8.73 -11.89 -13.58
C ARG A 628 -7.83 -13.07 -13.96
N ALA A 629 -6.58 -13.04 -13.50
CA ALA A 629 -5.64 -14.15 -13.65
C ALA A 629 -5.48 -14.92 -12.33
N VAL A 630 -5.10 -16.18 -12.42
CA VAL A 630 -4.92 -17.10 -11.29
C VAL A 630 -3.59 -17.84 -11.47
N ASP A 631 -2.80 -17.94 -10.40
CA ASP A 631 -1.51 -18.64 -10.38
C ASP A 631 -1.66 -20.13 -10.00
N GLU A 632 -0.53 -20.84 -9.89
CA GLU A 632 -0.45 -22.26 -9.52
C GLU A 632 -0.72 -22.53 -8.04
N ALA A 633 -0.45 -21.55 -7.18
CA ALA A 633 -0.77 -21.59 -5.76
C ALA A 633 -2.28 -21.32 -5.50
N GLY A 634 -3.00 -20.86 -6.52
CA GLY A 634 -4.42 -20.49 -6.47
C GLY A 634 -4.67 -19.07 -5.98
N ASN A 635 -3.65 -18.20 -5.88
CA ASN A 635 -3.90 -16.78 -5.63
C ASN A 635 -4.52 -16.14 -6.87
N VAL A 636 -5.33 -15.12 -6.60
CA VAL A 636 -6.22 -14.53 -7.60
C VAL A 636 -5.89 -13.06 -7.75
N GLY A 637 -5.54 -12.66 -8.96
CA GLY A 637 -5.23 -11.27 -9.31
C GLY A 637 -6.45 -10.34 -9.23
N PRO A 638 -6.23 -9.01 -9.18
CA PRO A 638 -7.31 -8.02 -9.19
C PRO A 638 -8.16 -8.10 -10.46
N VAL A 639 -9.45 -7.72 -10.37
CA VAL A 639 -10.34 -7.64 -11.54
C VAL A 639 -9.83 -6.58 -12.52
N SER A 640 -9.89 -6.89 -13.82
CA SER A 640 -9.45 -6.02 -14.92
C SER A 640 -10.27 -4.74 -15.04
N ASN A 641 -9.85 -3.85 -15.95
CA ASN A 641 -10.75 -2.80 -16.44
C ASN A 641 -12.03 -3.41 -17.04
N ASN A 642 -13.11 -2.63 -17.04
CA ASN A 642 -14.40 -3.08 -17.54
C ASN A 642 -14.58 -2.73 -19.03
N VAL A 643 -14.95 -3.72 -19.84
CA VAL A 643 -15.21 -3.55 -21.28
C VAL A 643 -16.69 -3.67 -21.57
N GLN A 644 -17.28 -2.64 -22.18
CA GLN A 644 -18.66 -2.70 -22.68
C GLN A 644 -18.67 -3.20 -24.14
N VAL A 645 -19.43 -4.26 -24.40
CA VAL A 645 -19.67 -4.81 -25.74
C VAL A 645 -21.15 -4.68 -26.07
N THR A 646 -21.49 -4.30 -27.30
CA THR A 646 -22.87 -4.33 -27.81
C THR A 646 -22.97 -5.43 -28.84
N THR A 647 -23.70 -6.49 -28.55
CA THR A 647 -23.91 -7.61 -29.48
C THR A 647 -24.80 -7.19 -30.66
N GLU A 648 -24.58 -7.82 -31.80
CA GLU A 648 -25.33 -7.55 -33.02
C GLU A 648 -26.76 -8.13 -32.99
N GLY A 649 -27.55 -7.80 -34.02
CA GLY A 649 -28.87 -8.39 -34.23
C GLY A 649 -28.78 -9.73 -34.95
N GLY A 650 -29.17 -10.81 -34.28
CA GLY A 650 -29.19 -12.17 -34.85
C GLY A 650 -30.42 -12.49 -35.70
N LEU A 651 -30.45 -13.70 -36.24
CA LEU A 651 -31.60 -14.29 -36.93
C LEU A 651 -32.77 -14.47 -35.95
N VAL A 652 -33.87 -13.74 -36.17
CA VAL A 652 -35.11 -13.94 -35.41
C VAL A 652 -35.87 -15.15 -35.99
N VAL A 653 -35.82 -16.26 -35.28
CA VAL A 653 -36.46 -17.55 -35.65
C VAL A 653 -37.93 -17.55 -35.28
N TYR A 654 -38.27 -16.89 -34.18
CA TYR A 654 -39.64 -16.76 -33.68
C TYR A 654 -39.84 -15.41 -33.00
N SER A 655 -41.05 -14.85 -33.10
CA SER A 655 -41.44 -13.63 -32.38
C SER A 655 -42.95 -13.59 -32.14
N GLU A 656 -43.37 -13.27 -30.92
CA GLU A 656 -44.76 -12.99 -30.55
C GLU A 656 -44.81 -11.84 -29.53
N GLY A 657 -45.67 -10.86 -29.80
CA GLY A 657 -45.86 -9.66 -28.97
C GLY A 657 -47.27 -9.51 -28.42
N PHE A 658 -48.14 -10.52 -28.58
CA PHE A 658 -49.49 -10.62 -28.03
C PHE A 658 -50.48 -9.50 -28.42
N GLU A 659 -50.13 -8.70 -29.42
CA GLU A 659 -50.98 -7.68 -30.04
C GLU A 659 -52.04 -8.25 -30.99
N GLY A 660 -52.18 -9.58 -31.08
CA GLY A 660 -53.16 -10.32 -31.88
C GLY A 660 -54.09 -11.22 -31.06
N ASP A 661 -54.51 -12.36 -31.62
CA ASP A 661 -55.06 -13.47 -30.82
C ASP A 661 -53.89 -14.21 -30.12
N SER A 662 -54.13 -15.30 -29.38
CA SER A 662 -53.10 -15.99 -28.58
C SER A 662 -51.94 -16.66 -29.35
N GLY A 663 -51.77 -16.39 -30.65
CA GLY A 663 -50.61 -16.88 -31.42
C GLY A 663 -50.48 -18.40 -31.55
N GLY A 664 -51.54 -19.17 -31.21
CA GLY A 664 -51.49 -20.64 -31.13
C GLY A 664 -50.97 -21.20 -29.81
N TRP A 665 -50.74 -20.35 -28.81
CA TRP A 665 -50.33 -20.74 -27.47
C TRP A 665 -51.48 -21.40 -26.71
N SER A 666 -51.16 -22.39 -25.89
CA SER A 666 -52.11 -23.03 -24.97
C SER A 666 -51.85 -22.59 -23.54
N SER A 667 -52.89 -22.17 -22.84
CA SER A 667 -52.81 -21.71 -21.45
C SER A 667 -53.76 -22.48 -20.54
N ASP A 668 -53.37 -22.65 -19.29
CA ASP A 668 -54.24 -23.10 -18.20
C ASP A 668 -54.02 -22.24 -16.92
N GLY A 669 -54.75 -22.54 -15.85
CA GLY A 669 -54.73 -21.75 -14.63
C GLY A 669 -55.21 -20.31 -14.86
N LEU A 670 -54.43 -19.33 -14.39
CA LEU A 670 -54.75 -17.90 -14.50
C LEU A 670 -54.13 -17.21 -15.72
N TRP A 671 -53.44 -17.93 -16.61
CA TRP A 671 -52.81 -17.36 -17.79
C TRP A 671 -53.83 -16.88 -18.84
N HIS A 672 -53.82 -15.59 -19.16
CA HIS A 672 -54.63 -14.99 -20.22
C HIS A 672 -54.01 -13.70 -20.78
N ILE A 673 -54.48 -13.23 -21.95
CA ILE A 673 -54.08 -11.93 -22.50
C ILE A 673 -54.79 -10.82 -21.74
N THR A 674 -54.03 -9.80 -21.33
CA THR A 674 -54.52 -8.63 -20.58
C THR A 674 -54.12 -7.31 -21.26
N THR A 675 -54.79 -6.23 -20.88
CA THR A 675 -54.43 -4.84 -21.23
C THR A 675 -53.91 -4.05 -20.01
N ARG A 676 -53.64 -4.72 -18.88
CA ARG A 676 -53.21 -4.08 -17.63
C ARG A 676 -51.82 -3.46 -17.74
N ARG A 677 -50.89 -4.22 -18.32
CA ARG A 677 -49.50 -3.85 -18.56
C ARG A 677 -49.06 -4.48 -19.88
N ALA A 678 -48.18 -3.79 -20.59
CA ALA A 678 -47.46 -4.30 -21.75
C ALA A 678 -46.08 -3.64 -21.77
N SER A 679 -45.07 -4.34 -22.27
CA SER A 679 -43.72 -3.80 -22.45
C SER A 679 -43.68 -2.85 -23.65
N GLU A 680 -44.42 -3.21 -24.71
CA GLU A 680 -44.67 -2.42 -25.90
C GLU A 680 -46.13 -2.66 -26.34
N GLY A 681 -46.75 -1.72 -27.04
CA GLY A 681 -48.14 -1.88 -27.50
C GLY A 681 -49.20 -1.72 -26.40
N GLU A 682 -50.29 -2.48 -26.50
CA GLU A 682 -51.47 -2.41 -25.62
C GLU A 682 -51.73 -3.70 -24.82
N ARG A 683 -51.07 -4.82 -25.15
CA ARG A 683 -51.42 -6.14 -24.62
C ARG A 683 -50.20 -6.99 -24.24
N SER A 684 -50.35 -7.84 -23.24
CA SER A 684 -49.36 -8.87 -22.86
C SER A 684 -50.06 -10.12 -22.31
N PHE A 685 -49.32 -11.21 -22.10
CA PHE A 685 -49.83 -12.40 -21.42
C PHE A 685 -49.55 -12.31 -19.92
N TRP A 686 -50.52 -12.68 -19.09
CA TRP A 686 -50.45 -12.48 -17.65
C TRP A 686 -51.02 -13.64 -16.85
N TYR A 687 -50.35 -13.99 -15.76
CA TYR A 687 -50.85 -14.88 -14.73
C TYR A 687 -51.42 -14.09 -13.55
N GLY A 688 -52.75 -13.94 -13.52
CA GLY A 688 -53.46 -13.29 -12.41
C GLY A 688 -54.95 -13.08 -12.67
N LEU A 689 -55.62 -12.29 -11.82
CA LEU A 689 -57.07 -12.08 -11.85
C LEU A 689 -57.44 -10.64 -12.19
N GLU A 690 -58.18 -10.44 -13.28
CA GLU A 690 -58.61 -9.12 -13.73
C GLU A 690 -59.46 -8.34 -12.72
N ASP A 691 -60.20 -9.00 -11.83
CA ASP A 691 -61.06 -8.30 -10.88
C ASP A 691 -60.27 -7.72 -9.69
N THR A 692 -59.19 -8.39 -9.28
CA THR A 692 -58.40 -8.01 -8.08
C THR A 692 -57.08 -7.34 -8.45
N GLY A 693 -56.54 -7.62 -9.63
CA GLY A 693 -55.19 -7.21 -10.03
C GLY A 693 -54.08 -8.00 -9.35
N THR A 694 -54.39 -9.19 -8.81
CA THR A 694 -53.44 -10.06 -8.12
C THR A 694 -53.63 -11.51 -8.57
N TYR A 695 -52.72 -12.42 -8.20
CA TYR A 695 -52.90 -13.87 -8.40
C TYR A 695 -53.51 -14.58 -7.17
N ASP A 696 -54.00 -13.83 -6.18
CA ASP A 696 -54.63 -14.38 -4.98
C ASP A 696 -56.03 -14.96 -5.27
N THR A 697 -56.12 -16.28 -5.17
CA THR A 697 -57.40 -17.02 -5.22
C THR A 697 -57.92 -17.41 -3.83
N GLY A 698 -57.19 -17.08 -2.76
CA GLY A 698 -57.42 -17.50 -1.38
C GLY A 698 -56.90 -18.91 -1.04
N THR A 699 -56.31 -19.60 -2.02
CA THR A 699 -55.66 -20.93 -1.88
C THR A 699 -54.46 -21.03 -2.84
N THR A 700 -53.66 -22.08 -2.71
CA THR A 700 -52.60 -22.42 -3.68
C THR A 700 -53.16 -22.54 -5.10
N ASN A 701 -52.48 -21.99 -6.10
CA ASN A 701 -52.84 -22.15 -7.49
C ASN A 701 -51.61 -22.24 -8.40
N ALA A 702 -51.78 -22.90 -9.54
CA ALA A 702 -50.72 -23.08 -10.52
C ALA A 702 -51.29 -23.13 -11.94
N GLY A 703 -50.47 -22.78 -12.92
CA GLY A 703 -50.78 -22.92 -14.33
C GLY A 703 -49.60 -22.70 -15.25
N THR A 704 -49.75 -23.11 -16.50
CA THR A 704 -48.71 -23.15 -17.51
C THR A 704 -49.21 -22.54 -18.81
N LEU A 705 -48.34 -21.75 -19.43
CA LEU A 705 -48.53 -21.13 -20.74
C LEU A 705 -47.48 -21.72 -21.70
N THR A 706 -47.93 -22.43 -22.72
CA THR A 706 -47.06 -23.24 -23.60
C THR A 706 -47.08 -22.73 -25.03
N LEU A 707 -45.88 -22.60 -25.61
CA LEU A 707 -45.67 -22.22 -27.00
C LEU A 707 -46.01 -23.35 -27.98
N PRO A 708 -46.36 -23.01 -29.23
CA PRO A 708 -46.31 -23.99 -30.31
C PRO A 708 -44.88 -24.53 -30.52
N VAL A 709 -44.76 -25.66 -31.23
CA VAL A 709 -43.45 -26.23 -31.57
C VAL A 709 -42.68 -25.28 -32.49
N ILE A 710 -41.43 -24.97 -32.11
CA ILE A 710 -40.48 -24.16 -32.87
C ILE A 710 -39.39 -25.07 -33.44
N ASP A 711 -39.02 -24.84 -34.70
CA ASP A 711 -37.97 -25.58 -35.39
C ASP A 711 -36.69 -24.73 -35.43
N LEU A 712 -35.64 -25.19 -34.75
CA LEU A 712 -34.33 -24.54 -34.68
C LEU A 712 -33.31 -25.20 -35.62
N THR A 713 -33.75 -26.02 -36.58
CA THR A 713 -32.87 -26.61 -37.59
C THR A 713 -32.14 -25.50 -38.37
N GLY A 714 -30.82 -25.55 -38.40
CA GLY A 714 -29.96 -24.58 -39.06
C GLY A 714 -29.65 -23.34 -38.23
N VAL A 715 -29.95 -23.34 -36.93
CA VAL A 715 -29.74 -22.19 -36.03
C VAL A 715 -28.69 -22.53 -34.98
N SER A 716 -27.58 -21.78 -34.97
CA SER A 716 -26.53 -21.87 -33.96
C SER A 716 -26.82 -20.92 -32.80
N SER A 717 -26.35 -21.29 -31.61
CA SER A 717 -26.44 -20.49 -30.37
C SER A 717 -27.79 -19.80 -30.13
N PRO A 718 -28.94 -20.50 -30.22
CA PRO A 718 -30.24 -19.86 -30.05
C PRO A 718 -30.42 -19.34 -28.61
N PHE A 719 -31.12 -18.22 -28.48
CA PHE A 719 -31.49 -17.57 -27.23
C PHE A 719 -33.00 -17.32 -27.19
N LEU A 720 -33.62 -17.57 -26.04
CA LEU A 720 -34.93 -17.04 -25.71
C LEU A 720 -34.76 -15.63 -25.14
N VAL A 721 -35.49 -14.68 -25.70
CA VAL A 721 -35.60 -13.30 -25.20
C VAL A 721 -37.06 -13.02 -24.87
N VAL A 722 -37.36 -12.65 -23.64
CA VAL A 722 -38.72 -12.31 -23.20
C VAL A 722 -38.69 -11.06 -22.35
N ASP A 723 -39.56 -10.10 -22.65
CA ASP A 723 -39.77 -8.95 -21.79
C ASP A 723 -40.72 -9.38 -20.67
N GLN A 724 -40.29 -9.31 -19.43
CA GLN A 724 -41.09 -9.76 -18.29
C GLN A 724 -41.27 -8.68 -17.23
N PHE A 725 -42.41 -8.70 -16.56
CA PHE A 725 -42.64 -8.01 -15.30
C PHE A 725 -43.01 -9.04 -14.26
N ILE A 726 -42.33 -9.06 -13.12
CA ILE A 726 -42.64 -9.96 -12.02
C ILE A 726 -42.88 -9.20 -10.73
N GLN A 727 -43.92 -9.58 -9.99
CA GLN A 727 -44.16 -9.15 -8.62
C GLN A 727 -44.82 -10.29 -7.86
N VAL A 728 -44.00 -11.02 -7.10
CA VAL A 728 -44.37 -12.23 -6.37
C VAL A 728 -43.73 -12.23 -4.98
N GLU A 729 -44.06 -13.21 -4.14
CA GLU A 729 -43.53 -13.31 -2.77
C GLU A 729 -41.99 -13.32 -2.75
N GLY A 730 -41.43 -12.65 -1.74
CA GLY A 730 -39.99 -12.48 -1.56
C GLY A 730 -39.28 -13.78 -1.21
N GLY A 731 -38.29 -14.19 -2.01
CA GLY A 731 -37.52 -15.43 -1.82
C GLY A 731 -37.84 -16.47 -2.89
N LEU A 732 -36.85 -17.28 -3.29
CA LEU A 732 -36.94 -18.17 -4.47
C LEU A 732 -37.76 -19.46 -4.24
N TYR A 733 -38.26 -19.69 -3.02
CA TYR A 733 -38.90 -20.95 -2.60
C TYR A 733 -40.40 -20.84 -2.29
N TYR A 734 -41.00 -19.65 -2.46
CA TYR A 734 -42.42 -19.41 -2.22
C TYR A 734 -43.17 -19.48 -3.55
N ASP A 735 -43.28 -18.40 -4.32
CA ASP A 735 -43.83 -18.50 -5.68
C ASP A 735 -42.77 -18.95 -6.69
N ALA A 736 -43.03 -20.05 -7.40
CA ALA A 736 -42.18 -20.55 -8.47
C ALA A 736 -42.69 -20.06 -9.85
N ALA A 737 -41.93 -19.16 -10.48
CA ALA A 737 -42.08 -18.81 -11.88
C ALA A 737 -40.91 -19.41 -12.67
N THR A 738 -41.20 -20.31 -13.61
CA THR A 738 -40.19 -21.16 -14.25
C THR A 738 -40.43 -21.22 -15.75
N ILE A 739 -39.37 -21.10 -16.54
CA ILE A 739 -39.39 -21.37 -17.98
C ILE A 739 -38.87 -22.79 -18.19
N VAL A 740 -39.62 -23.64 -18.87
CA VAL A 740 -39.25 -25.02 -19.18
C VAL A 740 -39.15 -25.16 -20.69
N VAL A 741 -38.01 -25.64 -21.17
CA VAL A 741 -37.75 -25.91 -22.59
C VAL A 741 -37.65 -27.42 -22.76
N THR A 742 -38.35 -27.98 -23.74
CA THR A 742 -38.38 -29.42 -24.00
C THR A 742 -38.13 -29.70 -25.46
N ASP A 743 -37.17 -30.59 -25.75
CA ASP A 743 -36.97 -31.16 -27.08
C ASP A 743 -38.15 -32.10 -27.39
N ILE A 744 -38.80 -31.88 -28.53
CA ILE A 744 -39.98 -32.64 -28.96
C ILE A 744 -39.59 -34.03 -29.45
N ASP A 745 -38.39 -34.17 -30.02
CA ASP A 745 -37.87 -35.41 -30.59
C ASP A 745 -37.11 -36.25 -29.54
N ASP A 746 -36.60 -35.61 -28.49
CA ASP A 746 -36.08 -36.25 -27.28
C ASP A 746 -36.64 -35.62 -26.00
N PRO A 747 -37.84 -36.04 -25.54
CA PRO A 747 -38.48 -35.47 -24.35
C PRO A 747 -37.69 -35.66 -23.04
N GLY A 748 -36.59 -36.42 -23.03
CA GLY A 748 -35.66 -36.49 -21.91
C GLY A 748 -34.72 -35.28 -21.82
N ASN A 749 -34.49 -34.59 -22.94
CA ASN A 749 -33.71 -33.36 -23.02
C ASN A 749 -34.59 -32.16 -22.66
N VAL A 750 -34.45 -31.71 -21.40
CA VAL A 750 -35.26 -30.63 -20.81
C VAL A 750 -34.34 -29.64 -20.10
N ALA A 751 -34.54 -28.35 -20.34
CA ALA A 751 -33.91 -27.28 -19.59
C ALA A 751 -34.95 -26.51 -18.76
N VAL A 752 -34.59 -26.17 -17.53
CA VAL A 752 -35.49 -25.53 -16.56
C VAL A 752 -34.81 -24.27 -16.02
N PHE A 753 -35.43 -23.12 -16.26
CA PHE A 753 -34.92 -21.81 -15.88
C PHE A 753 -35.86 -21.17 -14.84
N PRO A 754 -35.60 -21.34 -13.52
CA PRO A 754 -36.37 -20.65 -12.48
C PRO A 754 -36.11 -19.15 -12.52
N ARG A 755 -37.05 -18.34 -12.02
CA ARG A 755 -36.85 -16.89 -11.86
C ARG A 755 -35.65 -16.59 -10.96
N THR A 756 -35.00 -15.45 -11.21
CA THR A 756 -33.86 -14.97 -10.42
C THR A 756 -34.24 -13.83 -9.46
N THR A 757 -35.38 -13.17 -9.68
CA THR A 757 -35.87 -12.05 -8.85
C THR A 757 -37.32 -12.27 -8.42
N SER A 758 -37.72 -11.68 -7.28
CA SER A 758 -39.13 -11.62 -6.85
C SER A 758 -39.85 -10.37 -7.36
N TRP A 759 -39.09 -9.37 -7.83
CA TRP A 759 -39.64 -8.10 -8.27
C TRP A 759 -38.74 -7.41 -9.31
N THR A 760 -39.31 -7.03 -10.46
CA THR A 760 -38.62 -6.21 -11.50
C THR A 760 -38.78 -4.70 -11.25
N ASN A 761 -38.81 -4.28 -9.98
CA ASN A 761 -38.90 -2.88 -9.54
C ASN A 761 -40.02 -2.03 -10.20
N GLY A 762 -41.09 -2.67 -10.66
CA GLY A 762 -42.24 -1.99 -11.26
C GLY A 762 -42.13 -1.68 -12.75
N THR A 763 -41.10 -2.20 -13.44
CA THR A 763 -40.90 -2.06 -14.89
C THR A 763 -40.76 -3.43 -15.58
N PHE A 764 -40.95 -3.47 -16.90
CA PHE A 764 -40.56 -4.64 -17.69
C PHE A 764 -39.04 -4.67 -17.85
N GLU A 765 -38.47 -5.86 -17.72
CA GLU A 765 -37.04 -6.11 -17.92
C GLU A 765 -36.87 -7.29 -18.90
N PRO A 766 -35.90 -7.23 -19.82
CA PRO A 766 -35.62 -8.35 -20.71
C PRO A 766 -34.99 -9.49 -19.91
N ARG A 767 -35.44 -10.71 -20.18
CA ARG A 767 -34.85 -11.95 -19.68
C ARG A 767 -34.30 -12.74 -20.86
N PHE A 768 -33.07 -13.20 -20.70
CA PHE A 768 -32.34 -13.96 -21.70
C PHE A 768 -32.06 -15.36 -21.16
N GLU A 769 -32.38 -16.38 -21.94
CA GLU A 769 -32.03 -17.77 -21.61
C GLU A 769 -31.35 -18.41 -22.81
N SER A 770 -30.15 -18.96 -22.58
CA SER A 770 -29.43 -19.68 -23.63
C SER A 770 -30.13 -21.00 -23.94
N LEU A 771 -30.37 -21.23 -25.22
CA LEU A 771 -30.93 -22.46 -25.76
C LEU A 771 -29.86 -23.25 -26.54
N ALA A 772 -28.57 -22.98 -26.33
CA ALA A 772 -27.47 -23.61 -27.08
C ALA A 772 -27.55 -25.15 -27.11
N GLY A 773 -27.96 -25.79 -26.00
CA GLY A 773 -28.19 -27.25 -25.93
C GLY A 773 -29.36 -27.78 -26.78
N PHE A 774 -30.11 -26.90 -27.43
CA PHE A 774 -31.21 -27.19 -28.36
C PHE A 774 -30.95 -26.67 -29.78
N ALA A 775 -29.71 -26.26 -30.10
CA ALA A 775 -29.33 -25.96 -31.47
C ALA A 775 -29.65 -27.16 -32.40
N ASP A 776 -30.14 -26.88 -33.61
CA ASP A 776 -30.61 -27.88 -34.57
C ASP A 776 -31.72 -28.83 -34.08
N ARG A 777 -32.48 -28.45 -33.05
CA ARG A 777 -33.61 -29.24 -32.51
C ARG A 777 -34.96 -28.60 -32.75
N ARG A 778 -36.03 -29.37 -32.51
CA ARG A 778 -37.40 -28.86 -32.45
C ARG A 778 -37.85 -28.82 -30.99
N ILE A 779 -38.25 -27.64 -30.52
CA ILE A 779 -38.55 -27.41 -29.12
C ILE A 779 -39.97 -26.90 -28.88
N THR A 780 -40.44 -27.04 -27.65
CA THR A 780 -41.51 -26.22 -27.09
C THR A 780 -41.02 -25.56 -25.80
N ILE A 781 -41.61 -24.41 -25.48
CA ILE A 781 -41.28 -23.65 -24.27
C ILE A 781 -42.56 -23.47 -23.46
N ALA A 782 -42.47 -23.63 -22.15
CA ALA A 782 -43.57 -23.50 -21.22
C ALA A 782 -43.21 -22.54 -20.08
N PHE A 783 -44.02 -21.50 -19.89
CA PHE A 783 -43.96 -20.60 -18.75
C PHE A 783 -44.89 -21.15 -17.66
N SER A 784 -44.32 -21.72 -16.61
CA SER A 784 -45.03 -22.32 -15.49
C SER A 784 -45.00 -21.42 -14.27
N PHE A 785 -46.15 -21.24 -13.63
CA PHE A 785 -46.31 -20.50 -12.39
C PHE A 785 -47.00 -21.38 -11.36
N ASP A 786 -46.42 -21.51 -10.17
CA ASP A 786 -46.97 -22.24 -9.03
C ASP A 786 -46.78 -21.39 -7.77
N THR A 787 -47.85 -21.12 -7.03
CA THR A 787 -47.74 -20.32 -5.80
C THR A 787 -47.07 -21.10 -4.66
N ILE A 788 -46.94 -22.43 -4.77
CA ILE A 788 -46.46 -23.40 -3.76
C ILE A 788 -47.29 -23.41 -2.48
N ASP A 789 -47.55 -22.25 -1.88
CA ASP A 789 -48.46 -22.06 -0.77
C ASP A 789 -49.54 -20.98 -1.09
N GLY A 790 -50.37 -20.66 -0.09
CA GLY A 790 -51.51 -19.74 -0.24
C GLY A 790 -51.33 -18.42 0.52
N ALA A 791 -50.13 -18.13 1.03
CA ALA A 791 -49.81 -16.91 1.75
C ALA A 791 -49.29 -15.85 0.76
N ILE A 792 -49.51 -14.57 1.07
CA ILE A 792 -48.87 -13.41 0.40
C ILE A 792 -49.05 -13.41 -1.16
N ASN A 793 -50.14 -13.99 -1.65
CA ASN A 793 -50.48 -14.00 -3.08
C ASN A 793 -51.14 -12.68 -3.56
N ASP A 794 -51.26 -11.66 -2.69
CA ASP A 794 -51.91 -10.36 -2.99
C ASP A 794 -51.02 -9.41 -3.82
N LEU A 795 -50.16 -9.98 -4.66
CA LEU A 795 -49.23 -9.31 -5.55
C LEU A 795 -49.63 -9.49 -7.02
N GLU A 796 -49.07 -8.69 -7.93
CA GLU A 796 -49.55 -8.65 -9.32
C GLU A 796 -49.24 -9.89 -10.17
N GLY A 797 -48.27 -10.73 -9.79
CA GLY A 797 -47.94 -11.96 -10.50
C GLY A 797 -46.93 -11.76 -11.62
N TRP A 798 -47.09 -12.48 -12.74
CA TRP A 798 -46.10 -12.53 -13.82
C TRP A 798 -46.72 -12.14 -15.16
N TYR A 799 -46.18 -11.09 -15.78
CA TYR A 799 -46.48 -10.69 -17.15
C TYR A 799 -45.32 -11.06 -18.06
N ILE A 800 -45.64 -11.55 -19.25
CA ILE A 800 -44.68 -11.82 -20.32
C ILE A 800 -45.12 -11.16 -21.61
N ASP A 801 -44.15 -10.65 -22.35
CA ASP A 801 -44.37 -9.89 -23.57
C ASP A 801 -43.13 -9.99 -24.50
N ASN A 802 -43.29 -9.65 -25.78
CA ASN A 802 -42.21 -9.62 -26.78
C ASN A 802 -41.30 -10.86 -26.78
N VAL A 803 -41.91 -12.05 -26.78
CA VAL A 803 -41.21 -13.33 -26.75
C VAL A 803 -40.56 -13.59 -28.09
N ARG A 804 -39.24 -13.70 -28.12
CA ARG A 804 -38.42 -13.89 -29.31
C ARG A 804 -37.47 -15.05 -29.12
N ILE A 805 -37.22 -15.79 -30.20
CA ILE A 805 -36.09 -16.71 -30.29
C ILE A 805 -35.15 -16.17 -31.34
N ILE A 806 -33.92 -15.88 -30.93
CA ILE A 806 -32.89 -15.26 -31.76
C ILE A 806 -31.68 -16.18 -31.74
N GLY A 807 -31.09 -16.49 -32.89
CA GLY A 807 -29.82 -17.21 -32.98
C GLY A 807 -28.99 -16.69 -34.13
N GLU A 808 -28.05 -17.49 -34.59
CA GLU A 808 -27.24 -17.22 -35.77
C GLU A 808 -27.57 -18.24 -36.87
N GLU A 809 -27.48 -17.85 -38.13
CA GLU A 809 -27.54 -18.85 -39.21
C GLU A 809 -26.31 -19.74 -39.07
N THR A 810 -26.52 -21.06 -39.02
CA THR A 810 -25.41 -22.00 -39.15
C THR A 810 -24.79 -21.80 -40.54
N THR A 811 -23.64 -21.14 -40.60
CA THR A 811 -22.70 -21.33 -41.70
C THR A 811 -22.05 -22.69 -41.50
N SER A 812 -22.81 -23.78 -41.67
CA SER A 812 -22.20 -25.11 -41.70
C SER A 812 -21.27 -25.13 -42.90
N CYS A 813 -19.96 -25.12 -42.66
CA CYS A 813 -18.98 -25.38 -43.71
C CYS A 813 -19.39 -26.71 -44.38
N ALA A 814 -19.37 -26.76 -45.71
CA ALA A 814 -19.77 -27.96 -46.45
C ALA A 814 -18.97 -29.22 -46.04
N HIS A 815 -17.78 -29.00 -45.47
CA HIS A 815 -16.87 -29.94 -44.82
C HIS A 815 -15.89 -29.15 -43.95
N ARG A 816 -15.01 -29.82 -43.20
CA ARG A 816 -14.00 -29.14 -42.35
C ARG A 816 -12.97 -28.40 -43.22
N LYS A 817 -12.34 -27.35 -42.69
CA LYS A 817 -11.24 -26.61 -43.36
C LYS A 817 -10.00 -27.46 -43.64
N CYS A 818 -9.87 -28.58 -42.94
CA CYS A 818 -8.82 -29.58 -43.13
C CYS A 818 -9.22 -30.74 -44.06
N GLU A 819 -10.39 -30.67 -44.70
CA GLU A 819 -10.88 -31.67 -45.64
C GLU A 819 -11.02 -31.04 -47.02
N GLU A 820 -10.56 -31.74 -48.07
CA GLU A 820 -10.78 -31.30 -49.45
C GLU A 820 -12.26 -31.47 -49.84
N GLY A 821 -12.82 -30.50 -50.57
CA GLY A 821 -14.20 -30.59 -51.05
C GLY A 821 -14.66 -29.39 -51.88
N GLY A 822 -15.95 -29.08 -51.75
CA GLY A 822 -16.54 -27.91 -52.40
C GLY A 822 -15.93 -26.60 -51.88
N ALA A 823 -16.16 -25.48 -52.55
CA ALA A 823 -15.72 -24.19 -51.99
C ALA A 823 -16.34 -23.95 -50.60
N LEU A 824 -15.54 -23.51 -49.63
CA LEU A 824 -16.02 -23.14 -48.30
C LEU A 824 -16.43 -21.67 -48.27
N ASP A 825 -17.47 -21.36 -47.51
CA ASP A 825 -17.93 -19.99 -47.33
C ASP A 825 -16.93 -19.23 -46.44
N PRO A 826 -16.42 -18.05 -46.85
CA PRO A 826 -15.56 -17.21 -46.02
C PRO A 826 -16.12 -16.92 -44.63
N ALA A 827 -17.44 -16.93 -44.45
CA ALA A 827 -18.11 -16.68 -43.17
C ALA A 827 -18.17 -17.91 -42.24
N CYS A 828 -17.63 -19.06 -42.66
CA CYS A 828 -17.78 -20.31 -41.91
C CYS A 828 -16.62 -20.58 -40.91
N ASP A 829 -15.47 -19.93 -41.08
CA ASP A 829 -14.35 -19.97 -40.13
C ASP A 829 -13.39 -18.78 -40.38
N PRO A 830 -12.87 -18.07 -39.36
CA PRO A 830 -11.96 -16.92 -39.55
C PRO A 830 -10.67 -17.26 -40.32
N CYS A 831 -10.15 -18.49 -40.18
CA CYS A 831 -9.05 -19.01 -40.99
C CYS A 831 -9.49 -19.17 -42.44
N VAL A 832 -10.69 -19.73 -42.68
CA VAL A 832 -11.27 -19.82 -44.03
C VAL A 832 -11.40 -18.42 -44.65
N ALA A 833 -11.90 -17.43 -43.91
CA ALA A 833 -11.97 -16.04 -44.36
C ALA A 833 -10.60 -15.47 -44.78
N SER A 834 -9.57 -15.76 -43.99
CA SER A 834 -8.19 -15.31 -44.22
C SER A 834 -7.58 -15.96 -45.47
N ILE A 835 -7.82 -17.25 -45.66
CA ILE A 835 -7.44 -18.00 -46.86
C ILE A 835 -8.18 -17.45 -48.08
N CYS A 836 -9.51 -17.25 -48.01
CA CYS A 836 -10.30 -16.68 -49.11
C CYS A 836 -9.83 -15.30 -49.58
N GLN A 837 -9.28 -14.47 -48.68
CA GLN A 837 -8.75 -13.15 -49.02
C GLN A 837 -7.43 -13.23 -49.80
N LEU A 838 -6.63 -14.27 -49.54
CA LEU A 838 -5.31 -14.47 -50.14
C LEU A 838 -5.39 -15.34 -51.40
N ASP A 839 -6.20 -16.39 -51.38
CA ASP A 839 -6.56 -17.22 -52.51
C ASP A 839 -8.10 -17.28 -52.71
N PRO A 840 -8.65 -16.38 -53.54
CA PRO A 840 -10.07 -16.39 -53.89
C PRO A 840 -10.56 -17.70 -54.52
N TYR A 841 -9.66 -18.53 -55.08
CA TYR A 841 -10.05 -19.81 -55.69
C TYR A 841 -10.61 -20.79 -54.65
N CYS A 842 -10.14 -20.75 -53.40
CA CYS A 842 -10.61 -21.62 -52.34
C CYS A 842 -12.11 -21.44 -52.02
N CYS A 843 -12.67 -20.27 -52.35
CA CYS A 843 -14.01 -19.86 -51.91
C CYS A 843 -14.96 -19.57 -53.08
N ASP A 844 -14.42 -19.37 -54.29
CA ASP A 844 -15.21 -19.28 -55.52
C ASP A 844 -15.19 -20.58 -56.36
N GLY A 845 -14.17 -21.43 -56.16
CA GLY A 845 -13.87 -22.59 -57.00
C GLY A 845 -14.07 -23.92 -56.27
N ALA A 846 -13.09 -24.30 -55.45
CA ALA A 846 -13.08 -25.53 -54.68
C ALA A 846 -12.05 -25.44 -53.53
N TRP A 847 -12.34 -26.12 -52.43
CA TRP A 847 -11.41 -26.24 -51.31
C TRP A 847 -10.50 -27.45 -51.53
N ASP A 848 -9.34 -27.24 -52.16
CA ASP A 848 -8.44 -28.32 -52.56
C ASP A 848 -7.19 -28.42 -51.65
N SER A 849 -6.26 -29.33 -52.00
CA SER A 849 -5.03 -29.54 -51.25
C SER A 849 -4.18 -28.27 -51.04
N ALA A 850 -4.28 -27.26 -51.93
CA ALA A 850 -3.58 -26.00 -51.73
C ALA A 850 -4.24 -25.21 -50.59
N CYS A 851 -5.57 -25.11 -50.59
CA CYS A 851 -6.35 -24.49 -49.52
C CYS A 851 -6.12 -25.16 -48.16
N VAL A 852 -6.06 -26.50 -48.12
CA VAL A 852 -5.76 -27.27 -46.89
C VAL A 852 -4.33 -27.02 -46.39
N ASN A 853 -3.34 -26.97 -47.28
CA ASN A 853 -1.96 -26.64 -46.90
C ASN A 853 -1.80 -25.18 -46.46
N GLU A 854 -2.65 -24.30 -46.96
CA GLU A 854 -2.69 -22.90 -46.60
C GLU A 854 -3.16 -22.68 -45.16
N VAL A 855 -3.96 -23.59 -44.58
CA VAL A 855 -4.40 -23.55 -43.16
C VAL A 855 -3.22 -23.43 -42.20
N ALA A 856 -2.18 -24.26 -42.36
CA ALA A 856 -1.00 -24.19 -41.50
C ALA A 856 -0.17 -22.92 -41.73
N SER A 857 -0.05 -22.49 -42.98
CA SER A 857 0.82 -21.35 -43.33
C SER A 857 0.18 -19.97 -43.13
N ILE A 858 -1.15 -19.87 -43.18
CA ILE A 858 -1.90 -18.61 -43.07
C ILE A 858 -2.51 -18.49 -41.67
N CYS A 859 -2.97 -19.58 -41.08
CA CYS A 859 -3.71 -19.57 -39.82
C CYS A 859 -2.92 -20.16 -38.65
N GLY A 860 -1.77 -20.81 -38.90
CA GLY A 860 -0.96 -21.43 -37.85
C GLY A 860 -1.55 -22.72 -37.28
N GLU A 861 -2.54 -23.31 -37.95
CA GLU A 861 -3.27 -24.50 -37.49
C GLU A 861 -2.82 -25.76 -38.26
N THR A 862 -2.65 -26.90 -37.58
CA THR A 862 -2.24 -28.17 -38.21
C THR A 862 -3.42 -29.07 -38.54
N CYS A 863 -3.57 -29.42 -39.81
CA CYS A 863 -4.57 -30.38 -40.26
C CYS A 863 -4.12 -31.84 -40.04
N GLU A 864 -4.19 -32.31 -38.80
CA GLU A 864 -4.11 -33.74 -38.48
C GLU A 864 -5.51 -34.34 -38.33
N VAL A 865 -5.69 -35.58 -38.80
CA VAL A 865 -7.00 -36.24 -38.86
C VAL A 865 -7.39 -36.71 -37.47
N ASP A 866 -8.24 -35.96 -36.78
CA ASP A 866 -8.74 -36.32 -35.45
C ASP A 866 -10.02 -37.17 -35.56
N THR A 867 -9.97 -38.41 -35.05
CA THR A 867 -11.09 -39.37 -35.01
C THR A 867 -12.01 -39.20 -33.80
N CYS A 868 -11.83 -38.15 -33.00
CA CYS A 868 -12.61 -37.99 -31.79
C CYS A 868 -14.04 -37.42 -32.00
N GLY A 869 -15.04 -38.02 -31.35
CA GLY A 869 -16.43 -37.52 -31.26
C GLY A 869 -17.47 -38.28 -32.10
N ASP A 870 -17.26 -39.57 -32.38
CA ASP A 870 -18.18 -40.43 -33.14
C ASP A 870 -19.13 -41.27 -32.25
N GLY A 871 -18.94 -41.23 -30.93
CA GLY A 871 -19.75 -41.92 -29.93
C GLY A 871 -19.32 -43.37 -29.63
N VAL A 872 -18.20 -43.87 -30.16
CA VAL A 872 -17.72 -45.24 -29.95
C VAL A 872 -16.21 -45.27 -29.71
N CYS A 873 -15.78 -45.53 -28.47
CA CYS A 873 -14.37 -45.73 -28.13
C CYS A 873 -13.75 -46.93 -28.88
N GLY A 874 -13.03 -46.64 -29.96
CA GLY A 874 -12.50 -47.60 -30.94
C GLY A 874 -11.07 -48.09 -30.69
N GLU A 875 -10.60 -49.01 -31.54
CA GLU A 875 -9.24 -49.54 -31.47
C GLU A 875 -8.26 -48.49 -32.04
N GLY A 876 -7.60 -47.73 -31.16
CA GLY A 876 -6.76 -46.58 -31.50
C GLY A 876 -7.19 -45.27 -30.83
N GLU A 877 -8.28 -45.29 -30.07
CA GLU A 877 -8.77 -44.16 -29.26
C GLU A 877 -8.64 -44.52 -27.77
N ASP A 878 -8.20 -43.56 -26.98
CA ASP A 878 -8.08 -43.66 -25.53
C ASP A 878 -8.53 -42.34 -24.89
N CYS A 879 -8.50 -42.28 -23.56
CA CYS A 879 -8.94 -41.12 -22.82
C CYS A 879 -8.08 -39.85 -23.04
N GLY A 880 -6.87 -39.96 -23.60
CA GLY A 880 -5.95 -38.86 -23.88
C GLY A 880 -6.02 -38.37 -25.33
N SER A 881 -6.33 -39.27 -26.26
CA SER A 881 -6.54 -38.97 -27.68
C SER A 881 -8.00 -38.67 -28.03
N CYS A 882 -8.97 -39.22 -27.30
CA CYS A 882 -10.38 -38.90 -27.45
C CYS A 882 -11.20 -39.06 -26.16
N SER A 883 -11.10 -38.06 -25.28
CA SER A 883 -11.83 -38.01 -24.01
C SER A 883 -13.35 -37.92 -24.16
N LEU A 884 -13.85 -37.49 -25.33
CA LEU A 884 -15.27 -37.31 -25.61
C LEU A 884 -16.02 -38.64 -25.73
N ASP A 885 -15.39 -39.69 -26.27
CA ASP A 885 -15.99 -41.02 -26.47
C ASP A 885 -15.47 -42.09 -25.49
N CYS A 886 -14.22 -41.96 -25.02
CA CYS A 886 -13.56 -42.93 -24.13
C CYS A 886 -13.58 -42.53 -22.63
N GLY A 887 -14.08 -41.34 -22.29
CA GLY A 887 -14.11 -40.80 -20.92
C GLY A 887 -12.78 -40.19 -20.46
N SER A 888 -12.78 -39.56 -19.27
CA SER A 888 -11.60 -38.84 -18.73
C SER A 888 -10.50 -39.79 -18.23
N CYS A 889 -9.23 -39.47 -18.51
CA CYS A 889 -8.11 -40.24 -17.99
C CYS A 889 -7.99 -40.10 -16.46
N PRO A 890 -7.68 -41.18 -15.72
CA PRO A 890 -7.04 -41.07 -14.42
C PRO A 890 -5.71 -40.32 -14.58
N THR A 891 -5.41 -39.37 -13.70
CA THR A 891 -4.10 -38.71 -13.71
C THR A 891 -3.02 -39.70 -13.28
N CYS A 892 -1.96 -39.84 -14.09
CA CYS A 892 -0.78 -40.60 -13.70
C CYS A 892 -0.11 -39.96 -12.47
N GLU A 893 0.53 -40.78 -11.63
CA GLU A 893 1.25 -40.28 -10.44
C GLU A 893 2.48 -39.41 -10.83
N HIS A 894 3.06 -39.69 -12.00
CA HIS A 894 4.06 -38.88 -12.71
C HIS A 894 4.02 -39.19 -14.21
N GLU A 895 4.77 -38.47 -15.05
CA GLU A 895 4.76 -38.69 -16.51
C GLU A 895 5.51 -39.96 -16.94
N VAL A 896 5.19 -40.48 -18.12
CA VAL A 896 5.77 -41.72 -18.67
C VAL A 896 7.27 -41.62 -18.98
N CYS A 897 7.81 -40.41 -19.12
CA CYS A 897 9.23 -40.16 -19.34
C CYS A 897 10.02 -39.91 -18.04
N ASP A 898 9.35 -39.84 -16.89
CA ASP A 898 9.98 -39.67 -15.59
C ASP A 898 10.05 -41.00 -14.82
N PRO A 899 11.21 -41.36 -14.24
CA PRO A 899 11.30 -42.55 -13.40
C PRO A 899 10.66 -42.30 -12.03
N GLY A 900 9.95 -43.29 -11.49
CA GLY A 900 9.24 -43.15 -10.22
C GLY A 900 8.40 -44.37 -9.81
N ALA A 901 7.32 -44.11 -9.08
CA ALA A 901 6.38 -45.14 -8.63
C ALA A 901 5.73 -45.86 -9.84
N PRO A 902 5.34 -47.15 -9.72
CA PRO A 902 4.74 -47.85 -10.86
C PRO A 902 3.46 -47.16 -11.34
N LEU A 903 3.41 -46.80 -12.63
CA LEU A 903 2.26 -46.09 -13.22
C LEU A 903 1.04 -47.01 -13.44
N ASP A 904 -0.16 -46.45 -13.26
CA ASP A 904 -1.40 -47.16 -13.52
C ASP A 904 -1.57 -47.37 -15.04
N PRO A 905 -1.73 -48.61 -15.53
CA PRO A 905 -1.92 -48.88 -16.95
C PRO A 905 -3.14 -48.20 -17.59
N ALA A 906 -4.06 -47.64 -16.80
CA ALA A 906 -5.23 -46.91 -17.28
C ALA A 906 -5.04 -45.39 -17.32
N CYS A 907 -3.94 -44.85 -16.78
CA CYS A 907 -3.73 -43.40 -16.65
C CYS A 907 -3.20 -42.75 -17.94
N ASP A 908 -2.48 -43.51 -18.75
CA ASP A 908 -1.89 -43.07 -20.01
C ASP A 908 -1.78 -44.28 -20.96
N SER A 909 -2.03 -44.08 -22.25
CA SER A 909 -2.03 -45.19 -23.21
C SER A 909 -0.64 -45.71 -23.53
N CYS A 910 0.39 -44.88 -23.43
CA CYS A 910 1.77 -45.33 -23.45
C CYS A 910 2.12 -46.11 -22.17
N ALA A 911 1.67 -45.63 -21.00
CA ALA A 911 1.79 -46.40 -19.76
C ALA A 911 1.17 -47.79 -19.95
N SER A 912 -0.05 -47.87 -20.48
CA SER A 912 -0.72 -49.12 -20.82
C SER A 912 0.09 -50.05 -21.73
N ALA A 913 0.66 -49.50 -22.81
CA ALA A 913 1.44 -50.24 -23.78
C ALA A 913 2.75 -50.82 -23.19
N VAL A 914 3.45 -50.03 -22.38
CA VAL A 914 4.65 -50.47 -21.66
C VAL A 914 4.31 -51.47 -20.57
N CYS A 915 3.23 -51.26 -19.80
CA CYS A 915 2.73 -52.22 -18.82
C CYS A 915 2.39 -53.59 -19.42
N ALA A 916 1.87 -53.59 -20.65
CA ALA A 916 1.54 -54.80 -21.39
C ALA A 916 2.79 -55.53 -21.91
N ALA A 917 3.86 -54.78 -22.23
CA ALA A 917 5.14 -55.32 -22.67
C ALA A 917 6.02 -55.80 -21.50
N ASP A 918 6.07 -55.03 -20.42
CA ASP A 918 6.84 -55.30 -19.21
C ASP A 918 6.01 -55.02 -17.94
N PRO A 919 5.38 -56.07 -17.37
CA PRO A 919 4.57 -55.94 -16.16
C PRO A 919 5.34 -55.42 -14.93
N TYR A 920 6.67 -55.43 -14.95
CA TYR A 920 7.49 -54.87 -13.87
C TYR A 920 7.21 -53.38 -13.66
N CYS A 921 7.07 -52.63 -14.77
CA CYS A 921 6.89 -51.17 -14.78
C CYS A 921 5.64 -50.70 -14.02
N CYS A 922 4.64 -51.56 -13.90
CA CYS A 922 3.31 -51.19 -13.38
C CYS A 922 2.92 -51.97 -12.13
N SER A 923 3.86 -52.75 -11.60
CA SER A 923 3.67 -53.50 -10.35
C SER A 923 4.81 -53.35 -9.36
N ASN A 924 5.97 -52.82 -9.77
CA ASN A 924 7.12 -52.63 -8.90
C ASN A 924 7.63 -51.19 -8.92
N GLU A 925 8.11 -50.71 -10.07
CA GLU A 925 8.74 -49.39 -10.21
C GLU A 925 8.79 -49.00 -11.69
N TRP A 926 8.57 -47.72 -11.99
CA TRP A 926 8.74 -47.16 -13.32
C TRP A 926 10.18 -46.66 -13.46
N ASP A 927 11.11 -47.54 -13.83
CA ASP A 927 12.55 -47.22 -13.86
C ASP A 927 13.03 -46.77 -15.26
N ARG A 928 14.35 -46.55 -15.42
CA ARG A 928 14.93 -46.13 -16.71
C ARG A 928 14.71 -47.12 -17.85
N VAL A 929 14.50 -48.41 -17.55
CA VAL A 929 14.17 -49.40 -18.57
C VAL A 929 12.72 -49.23 -19.01
N CYS A 930 11.82 -48.86 -18.10
CA CYS A 930 10.43 -48.51 -18.42
C CYS A 930 10.34 -47.26 -19.29
N VAL A 931 11.15 -46.23 -18.99
CA VAL A 931 11.26 -45.00 -19.81
C VAL A 931 11.83 -45.28 -21.20
N GLU A 932 12.91 -46.07 -21.30
CA GLU A 932 13.45 -46.51 -22.60
C GLU A 932 12.42 -47.33 -23.39
N GLN A 933 11.63 -48.18 -22.72
CA GLN A 933 10.57 -48.94 -23.36
C GLN A 933 9.40 -48.05 -23.79
N ALA A 934 9.04 -47.01 -23.03
CA ALA A 934 8.05 -46.02 -23.42
C ALA A 934 8.48 -45.33 -24.73
N ALA A 935 9.73 -44.86 -24.81
CA ALA A 935 10.27 -44.22 -26.00
C ALA A 935 10.24 -45.14 -27.23
N ASN A 936 10.57 -46.43 -27.05
CA ASN A 936 10.60 -47.40 -28.15
C ASN A 936 9.21 -47.94 -28.54
N THR A 937 8.27 -48.02 -27.60
CA THR A 937 6.96 -48.69 -27.80
C THR A 937 5.91 -47.70 -28.28
N CYS A 938 5.91 -46.49 -27.72
CA CYS A 938 4.87 -45.49 -27.95
C CYS A 938 5.32 -44.36 -28.88
N GLY A 939 6.60 -44.34 -29.26
CA GLY A 939 7.17 -43.25 -30.06
C GLY A 939 7.20 -41.91 -29.33
N VAL A 940 6.97 -41.91 -28.02
CA VAL A 940 7.19 -40.72 -27.19
C VAL A 940 8.66 -40.38 -27.27
N VAL A 941 8.97 -39.15 -27.68
CA VAL A 941 10.33 -38.65 -27.61
C VAL A 941 10.52 -38.25 -26.16
N CYS A 942 10.84 -39.22 -25.31
CA CYS A 942 11.50 -38.94 -24.05
C CYS A 942 12.85 -38.36 -24.45
N GLN A 943 12.89 -37.06 -24.68
CA GLN A 943 14.12 -36.36 -24.97
C GLN A 943 14.97 -36.60 -23.75
N ASP A 944 16.01 -37.41 -23.92
CA ASP A 944 17.13 -37.38 -23.00
C ASP A 944 17.57 -35.92 -22.99
N ALA A 945 17.17 -35.17 -21.96
CA ALA A 945 17.81 -33.90 -21.69
C ALA A 945 19.30 -34.21 -21.74
N CYS A 946 20.00 -33.61 -22.72
CA CYS A 946 21.43 -33.80 -22.87
C CYS A 946 22.05 -33.64 -21.49
N ALA A 947 23.06 -34.46 -21.16
CA ALA A 947 23.62 -34.51 -19.81
C ALA A 947 23.99 -33.12 -19.24
N HIS A 948 24.19 -32.15 -20.14
CA HIS A 948 24.06 -30.72 -19.90
C HIS A 948 23.55 -30.03 -21.19
N ASP A 949 23.21 -28.76 -21.08
CA ASP A 949 22.76 -27.88 -22.17
C ASP A 949 23.75 -27.80 -23.35
N LEU A 950 23.24 -27.73 -24.60
CA LEU A 950 24.03 -27.70 -25.84
C LEU A 950 24.84 -26.41 -26.03
N CYS A 951 24.40 -25.32 -25.41
CA CYS A 951 25.08 -24.03 -25.37
C CYS A 951 26.10 -23.94 -24.21
N SER A 952 26.26 -25.01 -23.43
CA SER A 952 27.16 -25.06 -22.27
C SER A 952 28.27 -26.09 -22.48
N PRO A 953 29.57 -25.72 -22.29
CA PRO A 953 30.65 -26.70 -22.36
C PRO A 953 30.56 -27.73 -21.23
N GLY A 954 30.92 -28.98 -21.51
CA GLY A 954 30.86 -30.04 -20.51
C GLY A 954 31.42 -31.39 -20.98
N GLY A 955 30.87 -32.47 -20.41
CA GLY A 955 31.18 -33.84 -20.84
C GLY A 955 30.83 -34.07 -22.31
N ALA A 956 31.29 -35.18 -22.90
CA ALA A 956 30.81 -35.53 -24.24
C ALA A 956 29.29 -35.76 -24.21
N LEU A 957 28.54 -35.07 -25.06
CA LEU A 957 27.11 -35.28 -25.21
C LEU A 957 26.83 -36.49 -26.10
N ASP A 958 25.74 -37.20 -25.80
CA ASP A 958 25.28 -38.28 -26.68
C ASP A 958 24.77 -37.68 -28.00
N ALA A 959 25.24 -38.21 -29.13
CA ALA A 959 24.79 -37.79 -30.44
C ALA A 959 23.29 -38.03 -30.69
N GLN A 960 22.62 -38.77 -29.80
CA GLN A 960 21.19 -39.06 -29.87
C GLN A 960 20.36 -38.23 -28.90
N CYS A 961 20.96 -37.47 -27.97
CA CYS A 961 20.21 -36.69 -26.98
C CYS A 961 19.47 -35.50 -27.59
N ASP A 962 20.00 -34.93 -28.68
CA ASP A 962 19.38 -33.79 -29.35
C ASP A 962 19.73 -33.80 -30.86
N PRO A 963 18.80 -33.43 -31.76
CA PRO A 963 19.07 -33.37 -33.21
C PRO A 963 20.22 -32.42 -33.60
N CYS A 964 20.42 -31.34 -32.84
CA CYS A 964 21.58 -30.47 -32.94
C CYS A 964 22.85 -31.15 -32.43
N ALA A 965 22.79 -31.86 -31.30
CA ALA A 965 23.91 -32.68 -30.84
C ALA A 965 24.33 -33.65 -31.95
N GLN A 966 23.36 -34.36 -32.55
CA GLN A 966 23.60 -35.26 -33.67
C GLN A 966 24.31 -34.59 -34.85
N ALA A 967 23.85 -33.40 -35.25
CA ALA A 967 24.41 -32.64 -36.37
C ALA A 967 25.85 -32.18 -36.09
N VAL A 968 26.13 -31.72 -34.88
CA VAL A 968 27.46 -31.31 -34.44
C VAL A 968 28.39 -32.51 -34.29
N CYS A 969 27.94 -33.60 -33.68
CA CYS A 969 28.70 -34.87 -33.58
C CYS A 969 29.08 -35.44 -34.94
N ALA A 970 28.19 -35.31 -35.93
CA ALA A 970 28.43 -35.76 -37.29
C ALA A 970 29.45 -34.89 -38.02
N ALA A 971 29.52 -33.60 -37.68
CA ALA A 971 30.44 -32.65 -38.28
C ALA A 971 31.81 -32.62 -37.58
N ASP A 972 31.84 -32.78 -36.25
CA ASP A 972 33.04 -32.98 -35.45
C ASP A 972 32.84 -34.12 -34.42
N PRO A 973 33.35 -35.33 -34.72
CA PRO A 973 33.27 -36.47 -33.82
C PRO A 973 33.97 -36.25 -32.47
N TYR A 974 34.82 -35.23 -32.33
CA TYR A 974 35.46 -34.92 -31.04
C TYR A 974 34.43 -34.58 -29.95
N CYS A 975 33.38 -33.83 -30.32
CA CYS A 975 32.35 -33.31 -29.43
C CYS A 975 31.61 -34.39 -28.63
N CYS A 976 31.55 -35.60 -29.19
CA CYS A 976 30.68 -36.68 -28.68
C CYS A 976 31.47 -37.93 -28.31
N ASN A 977 32.79 -37.92 -28.56
CA ASN A 977 33.70 -38.98 -28.12
C ASN A 977 34.65 -38.53 -27.01
N ASN A 978 34.83 -37.22 -26.79
CA ASN A 978 35.80 -36.71 -25.83
C ASN A 978 35.17 -35.67 -24.88
N SER A 979 34.71 -34.55 -25.42
CA SER A 979 34.13 -33.46 -24.62
C SER A 979 33.34 -32.51 -25.50
N TRP A 980 32.25 -31.98 -24.97
CA TRP A 980 31.51 -30.89 -25.59
C TRP A 980 32.18 -29.57 -25.23
N ASP A 981 33.14 -29.12 -26.04
CA ASP A 981 33.94 -27.93 -25.76
C ASP A 981 33.43 -26.68 -26.49
N ARG A 982 34.18 -25.57 -26.41
CA ARG A 982 33.78 -24.30 -27.01
C ARG A 982 33.58 -24.39 -28.54
N ALA A 983 34.36 -25.22 -29.23
CA ALA A 983 34.18 -25.40 -30.67
C ALA A 983 32.87 -26.14 -30.97
N CYS A 984 32.50 -27.10 -30.12
CA CYS A 984 31.23 -27.82 -30.21
C CYS A 984 30.02 -26.89 -29.99
N VAL A 985 30.12 -25.97 -29.02
CA VAL A 985 29.08 -24.96 -28.74
C VAL A 985 28.96 -23.95 -29.89
N GLU A 986 30.09 -23.42 -30.40
CA GLU A 986 30.08 -22.53 -31.58
C GLU A 986 29.50 -23.23 -32.80
N GLN A 987 29.81 -24.52 -32.97
CA GLN A 987 29.28 -25.31 -34.06
C GLN A 987 27.79 -25.63 -33.88
N ALA A 988 27.31 -25.84 -32.66
CA ALA A 988 25.90 -25.99 -32.33
C ALA A 988 25.12 -24.71 -32.66
N ALA A 989 25.61 -23.54 -32.23
CA ALA A 989 25.01 -22.25 -32.56
C ALA A 989 24.91 -22.02 -34.08
N ASN A 990 26.00 -22.31 -34.80
CA ASN A 990 26.05 -22.09 -36.25
C ASN A 990 25.27 -23.13 -37.07
N THR A 991 25.27 -24.40 -36.65
CA THR A 991 24.64 -25.49 -37.41
C THR A 991 23.14 -25.55 -37.15
N CYS A 992 22.70 -25.17 -35.95
CA CYS A 992 21.34 -25.38 -35.48
C CYS A 992 20.58 -24.07 -35.24
N GLY A 993 21.21 -22.92 -35.46
CA GLY A 993 20.58 -21.61 -35.29
C GLY A 993 20.26 -21.27 -33.83
N LEU A 994 20.93 -21.92 -32.87
CA LEU A 994 20.75 -21.66 -31.44
C LEU A 994 21.38 -20.31 -31.08
N THR A 995 20.66 -19.51 -30.29
CA THR A 995 21.20 -18.26 -29.73
C THR A 995 21.91 -18.58 -28.42
N CYS A 996 23.10 -19.16 -28.52
CA CYS A 996 23.93 -19.44 -27.35
C CYS A 996 24.57 -18.14 -26.85
N THR A 997 23.88 -17.37 -26.00
CA THR A 997 24.50 -16.26 -25.25
C THR A 997 25.41 -16.86 -24.20
N GLN A 998 26.70 -16.97 -24.52
CA GLN A 998 27.67 -17.38 -23.51
C GLN A 998 27.84 -16.27 -22.49
N ALA A 999 27.66 -16.61 -21.21
CA ALA A 999 28.24 -15.82 -20.14
C ALA A 999 29.73 -15.61 -20.42
N CYS A 1000 30.21 -14.38 -20.26
CA CYS A 1000 31.62 -14.08 -20.41
C CYS A 1000 32.47 -15.03 -19.55
N SER A 1001 33.67 -15.38 -20.00
CA SER A 1001 34.55 -16.36 -19.32
C SER A 1001 34.85 -15.99 -17.86
N HIS A 1002 34.64 -14.72 -17.51
CA HIS A 1002 34.44 -14.21 -16.18
C HIS A 1002 33.53 -12.98 -16.25
N ASP A 1003 33.07 -12.52 -15.10
CA ASP A 1003 32.22 -11.33 -14.97
C ASP A 1003 32.90 -10.07 -15.55
N LEU A 1004 32.11 -9.16 -16.17
CA LEU A 1004 32.58 -7.89 -16.76
C LEU A 1004 33.23 -6.96 -15.73
N CYS A 1005 32.86 -7.11 -14.46
CA CYS A 1005 33.39 -6.41 -13.31
C CYS A 1005 34.60 -7.11 -12.66
N SER A 1006 35.03 -8.25 -13.21
CA SER A 1006 36.20 -8.99 -12.74
C SER A 1006 37.33 -8.91 -13.75
N ALA A 1007 38.54 -8.63 -13.28
CA ALA A 1007 39.72 -8.66 -14.15
C ALA A 1007 40.14 -10.10 -14.46
N GLY A 1008 40.58 -10.35 -15.69
CA GLY A 1008 40.96 -11.69 -16.15
C GLY A 1008 41.55 -11.72 -17.55
N GLU A 1009 41.44 -12.88 -18.20
CA GLU A 1009 41.83 -13.05 -19.61
C GLU A 1009 40.96 -12.17 -20.52
N GLY A 1010 41.42 -11.87 -21.73
CA GLY A 1010 40.64 -11.01 -22.61
C GLY A 1010 39.24 -11.58 -22.89
N LEU A 1011 38.18 -10.81 -22.65
CA LEU A 1011 36.81 -11.26 -22.88
C LEU A 1011 36.45 -11.24 -24.36
N ASP A 1012 35.67 -12.23 -24.80
CA ASP A 1012 35.19 -12.26 -26.18
C ASP A 1012 34.20 -11.11 -26.41
N PRO A 1013 34.38 -10.26 -27.44
CA PRO A 1013 33.45 -9.16 -27.73
C PRO A 1013 32.00 -9.61 -28.03
N SER A 1014 31.76 -10.90 -28.19
CA SER A 1014 30.44 -11.48 -28.45
C SER A 1014 29.77 -12.11 -27.22
N CYS A 1015 30.48 -12.22 -26.09
CA CYS A 1015 29.92 -12.80 -24.86
C CYS A 1015 28.90 -11.88 -24.18
N ASP A 1016 29.07 -10.57 -24.30
CA ASP A 1016 28.13 -9.60 -23.74
C ASP A 1016 28.11 -8.32 -24.61
N PRO A 1017 26.95 -7.68 -24.84
CA PRO A 1017 26.87 -6.41 -25.57
C PRO A 1017 27.78 -5.31 -25.00
N CYS A 1018 27.97 -5.28 -23.67
CA CYS A 1018 28.92 -4.44 -22.97
C CYS A 1018 30.37 -4.86 -23.23
N ALA A 1019 30.69 -6.16 -23.21
CA ALA A 1019 32.01 -6.65 -23.65
C ALA A 1019 32.32 -6.15 -25.05
N SER A 1020 31.35 -6.24 -25.97
CA SER A 1020 31.44 -5.72 -27.34
C SER A 1020 31.76 -4.23 -27.39
N ALA A 1021 31.05 -3.43 -26.59
CA ALA A 1021 31.21 -1.98 -26.54
C ALA A 1021 32.58 -1.56 -25.98
N VAL A 1022 33.02 -2.17 -24.88
CA VAL A 1022 34.35 -1.95 -24.30
C VAL A 1022 35.43 -2.42 -25.26
N CYS A 1023 35.24 -3.56 -25.91
CA CYS A 1023 36.15 -4.10 -26.90
C CYS A 1023 36.32 -3.25 -28.16
N ALA A 1024 35.24 -2.59 -28.58
CA ALA A 1024 35.26 -1.64 -29.69
C ALA A 1024 35.98 -0.34 -29.31
N ALA A 1025 35.94 0.04 -28.03
CA ALA A 1025 36.62 1.23 -27.51
C ALA A 1025 38.11 0.97 -27.22
N ASP A 1026 38.43 -0.18 -26.64
CA ASP A 1026 39.79 -0.61 -26.30
C ASP A 1026 40.00 -2.09 -26.69
N PRO A 1027 40.57 -2.36 -27.88
CA PRO A 1027 40.84 -3.71 -28.35
C PRO A 1027 41.81 -4.50 -27.45
N TYR A 1028 42.52 -3.84 -26.52
CA TYR A 1028 43.38 -4.55 -25.57
C TYR A 1028 42.57 -5.47 -24.65
N CYS A 1029 41.37 -5.04 -24.25
CA CYS A 1029 40.47 -5.74 -23.32
C CYS A 1029 40.05 -7.14 -23.79
N CYS A 1030 40.08 -7.39 -25.09
CA CYS A 1030 39.59 -8.63 -25.71
C CYS A 1030 40.72 -9.46 -26.31
N ASN A 1031 41.77 -8.79 -26.78
CA ASN A 1031 42.87 -9.47 -27.46
C ASN A 1031 44.02 -9.84 -26.53
N ASN A 1032 44.07 -9.27 -25.32
CA ASN A 1032 45.17 -9.49 -24.38
C ASN A 1032 44.67 -9.83 -22.99
N ALA A 1033 43.98 -8.91 -22.31
CA ALA A 1033 43.52 -9.11 -20.94
C ALA A 1033 42.40 -8.13 -20.60
N TRP A 1034 41.42 -8.58 -19.83
CA TRP A 1034 40.40 -7.74 -19.25
C TRP A 1034 40.92 -7.18 -17.92
N ASP A 1035 41.59 -6.02 -17.93
CA ASP A 1035 42.20 -5.43 -16.75
C ASP A 1035 41.29 -4.41 -16.03
N ALA A 1036 41.79 -3.78 -14.96
CA ALA A 1036 41.02 -2.79 -14.19
C ALA A 1036 40.49 -1.62 -15.04
N ARG A 1037 41.15 -1.26 -16.15
CA ARG A 1037 40.64 -0.22 -17.07
C ARG A 1037 39.48 -0.74 -17.91
N CYS A 1038 39.48 -2.02 -18.26
CA CYS A 1038 38.37 -2.68 -18.95
C CYS A 1038 37.14 -2.74 -18.04
N VAL A 1039 37.35 -3.05 -16.75
CA VAL A 1039 36.30 -3.02 -15.71
C VAL A 1039 35.73 -1.61 -15.52
N ASP A 1040 36.58 -0.58 -15.38
CA ASP A 1040 36.13 0.82 -15.29
C ASP A 1040 35.37 1.28 -16.54
N GLN A 1041 35.80 0.84 -17.72
CA GLN A 1041 35.12 1.13 -18.98
C GLN A 1041 33.77 0.40 -19.06
N ALA A 1042 33.67 -0.83 -18.57
CA ALA A 1042 32.40 -1.55 -18.48
C ALA A 1042 31.42 -0.84 -17.52
N ALA A 1043 31.90 -0.43 -16.33
CA ALA A 1043 31.11 0.32 -15.36
C ALA A 1043 30.58 1.65 -15.93
N SER A 1044 31.45 2.39 -16.63
CA SER A 1044 31.10 3.72 -17.15
C SER A 1044 30.32 3.71 -18.47
N ALA A 1045 30.61 2.78 -19.39
CA ALA A 1045 29.94 2.72 -20.69
C ALA A 1045 28.61 1.96 -20.64
N CYS A 1046 28.46 1.03 -19.69
CA CYS A 1046 27.32 0.13 -19.61
C CYS A 1046 26.49 0.29 -18.32
N GLY A 1047 26.89 1.18 -17.41
CA GLY A 1047 26.14 1.47 -16.18
C GLY A 1047 26.22 0.37 -15.12
N LEU A 1048 27.24 -0.48 -15.17
CA LEU A 1048 27.46 -1.56 -14.19
C LEU A 1048 28.12 -1.03 -12.91
N SER A 1049 27.72 -1.56 -11.75
CA SER A 1049 28.34 -1.22 -10.44
C SER A 1049 29.33 -2.30 -10.03
N CYS A 1050 30.55 -2.22 -10.55
CA CYS A 1050 31.62 -3.17 -10.24
C CYS A 1050 32.24 -2.86 -8.87
N GLY A 1051 31.92 -3.66 -7.84
CA GLY A 1051 32.46 -3.54 -6.48
C GLY A 1051 33.85 -4.18 -6.30
N CYS A 1052 34.42 -4.05 -5.09
CA CYS A 1052 35.69 -4.72 -4.73
C CYS A 1052 35.59 -6.25 -4.84
N SER A 1053 36.71 -6.92 -5.16
CA SER A 1053 36.77 -8.38 -5.35
C SER A 1053 36.41 -9.20 -4.09
N HIS A 1054 36.44 -8.57 -2.92
CA HIS A 1054 35.83 -9.03 -1.68
C HIS A 1054 35.58 -7.81 -0.78
N ASP A 1055 34.87 -8.01 0.34
CA ASP A 1055 34.60 -6.94 1.30
C ASP A 1055 35.90 -6.33 1.85
N VAL A 1056 35.90 -5.01 2.06
CA VAL A 1056 37.05 -4.24 2.56
C VAL A 1056 37.46 -4.66 3.98
N CYS A 1057 36.55 -5.27 4.74
CA CYS A 1057 36.78 -5.75 6.11
C CYS A 1057 37.27 -7.21 6.17
N ASP A 1058 37.28 -7.93 5.05
CA ASP A 1058 37.74 -9.31 4.97
C ASP A 1058 39.19 -9.41 4.53
N THR A 1059 39.99 -10.26 5.20
CA THR A 1059 41.37 -10.52 4.77
C THR A 1059 41.39 -11.42 3.55
N GLY A 1060 42.17 -11.06 2.53
CA GLY A 1060 42.15 -11.75 1.26
C GLY A 1060 43.25 -11.34 0.29
N VAL A 1061 42.98 -11.54 -1.00
CA VAL A 1061 43.89 -11.08 -2.07
C VAL A 1061 43.94 -9.56 -2.07
N ALA A 1062 45.02 -8.97 -2.60
CA ALA A 1062 45.15 -7.51 -2.61
C ALA A 1062 43.94 -6.86 -3.33
N LEU A 1063 43.27 -5.91 -2.66
CA LEU A 1063 42.19 -5.11 -3.24
C LEU A 1063 42.76 -3.98 -4.11
N ASP A 1064 42.09 -3.68 -5.23
CA ASP A 1064 42.48 -2.57 -6.11
C ASP A 1064 42.20 -1.23 -5.42
N ALA A 1065 43.18 -0.33 -5.42
CA ALA A 1065 43.08 0.98 -4.80
C ALA A 1065 41.88 1.81 -5.32
N GLY A 1066 41.32 1.48 -6.49
CA GLY A 1066 40.14 2.16 -7.05
C GLY A 1066 38.78 1.56 -6.69
N CYS A 1067 38.72 0.39 -6.05
CA CYS A 1067 37.45 -0.35 -5.92
C CYS A 1067 36.54 0.17 -4.79
N ASP A 1068 37.12 0.81 -3.76
CA ASP A 1068 36.40 1.49 -2.69
C ASP A 1068 37.24 2.65 -2.13
N TRP A 1069 36.58 3.71 -1.64
CA TRP A 1069 37.27 4.91 -1.15
C TRP A 1069 38.13 4.65 0.09
N CYS A 1070 37.72 3.71 0.96
CA CYS A 1070 38.49 3.28 2.12
C CYS A 1070 39.72 2.49 1.67
N VAL A 1071 39.57 1.65 0.65
CA VAL A 1071 40.69 0.93 0.03
C VAL A 1071 41.72 1.90 -0.53
N SER A 1072 41.31 2.95 -1.25
CA SER A 1072 42.21 4.01 -1.72
C SER A 1072 43.05 4.65 -0.60
N GLU A 1073 42.42 4.94 0.54
CA GLU A 1073 43.08 5.57 1.68
C GLU A 1073 44.05 4.61 2.40
N VAL A 1074 43.69 3.34 2.55
CA VAL A 1074 44.57 2.31 3.14
C VAL A 1074 45.75 2.03 2.21
N CYS A 1075 45.54 1.89 0.90
CA CYS A 1075 46.63 1.71 -0.08
C CYS A 1075 47.63 2.88 -0.09
N ALA A 1076 47.15 4.11 0.17
CA ALA A 1076 47.99 5.30 0.25
C ALA A 1076 48.84 5.33 1.55
N GLN A 1077 48.38 4.68 2.62
CA GLN A 1077 49.05 4.58 3.91
C GLN A 1077 49.98 3.36 3.98
N ASP A 1078 49.53 2.20 3.50
CA ASP A 1078 50.28 0.96 3.39
C ASP A 1078 50.13 0.35 1.99
N PRO A 1079 51.08 0.63 1.08
CA PRO A 1079 51.05 0.08 -0.26
C PRO A 1079 51.17 -1.46 -0.30
N TYR A 1080 51.55 -2.12 0.80
CA TYR A 1080 51.65 -3.57 0.82
C TYR A 1080 50.28 -4.24 0.64
N CYS A 1081 49.24 -3.68 1.26
CA CYS A 1081 47.87 -4.20 1.25
C CYS A 1081 47.29 -4.34 -0.17
N CYS A 1082 47.75 -3.50 -1.10
CA CYS A 1082 47.19 -3.40 -2.45
C CYS A 1082 48.14 -3.89 -3.54
N ASN A 1083 49.38 -4.24 -3.17
CA ASN A 1083 50.35 -4.83 -4.09
C ASN A 1083 50.58 -6.32 -3.84
N ASN A 1084 50.19 -6.86 -2.67
CA ASN A 1084 50.52 -8.23 -2.28
C ASN A 1084 49.34 -9.01 -1.70
N ALA A 1085 48.75 -8.54 -0.59
CA ALA A 1085 47.63 -9.19 0.07
C ALA A 1085 46.92 -8.18 0.99
N TRP A 1086 45.60 -8.29 1.12
CA TRP A 1086 44.81 -7.45 2.02
C TRP A 1086 44.72 -8.16 3.39
N ASP A 1087 45.61 -7.82 4.33
CA ASP A 1087 45.83 -8.52 5.60
C ASP A 1087 45.68 -7.69 6.88
#